data_AF-G0UUJ0-F1
#
_entry.id   AF-G0UUJ0-F1
#
_cell.length_a   1.000
_cell.length_b   1.000
_cell.length_c   1.000
_cell.angle_alpha   90.00
_cell.angle_beta   90.00
_cell.angle_gamma   90.00
#
_symmetry.space_group_name_H-M   'P 1'
#
loop_
_entity.id
_entity.type
_entity.pdbx_description
1 polymer ?
#
loop_
_entity_poly.entity_id
_entity_poly.type
_entity_poly.pdbx_seq_one_letter_code
_entity_poly.pdbx_strand_id
1 'polypeptide(L)'
;MDKSLAEYIVSRHDVVVEFKDMTYHCRKGLLRGFMFSSFLAQYWGLVIDVLLLGTQRSQEIAGPARRPNPFMSLMRDPLLATSHPIRGYCRYKNEIYVLLKFTKVEADDIRRRYLEESNNDPERRALNASVHGFKNFKQWPRDARMRLFLNDVNLARAVVWEFRGRLPPGIADINESNSLVSVYSKDNPNLLFDMGGFSVRILPVSRTEDEVLENESTWNLQNATTRDVTARAFLQVSPKHVDDIRNKARRAIMMVGSSTFQSIAAKWNALITEIVPYYREAILGTESLQQVLARAEHRMQSRIMMALNSRAKARFPPVIFYAPTDLGGLGMLSVGHSLIPARDLVYSKSTSAGVQFFYSGLTNADNIPIPNILQYYTPWETEVREGLKAWTEFNMRNREAKASGTRLCIDDIEHIINKGVPRIRVLFSRHAKLFQFDKGFRCRMEFQRYLAGKYLKNWWFHPEHDGNICGGVLERYRVDMNIALGGVEAILEHSLFKGTGFPSWEGIEFNRSGGFENSKKDSKLAKQQRAGLANVPNRRFALWWCPTINRSDVQAGFETKIDTTGVFMCGKLETIKKSLIKIFSGSLWEKCHGAVVHDIASKLKDIMVDLDAASVTLQQQHPQKSYTYTSSAPDIVMVSASRWPVTAKPTALSDEGGDEYKAHTTSKYWVDVQLRWGNYDSHNIAEYARSKFCEYSSAKMYPFPAGIVVAIDLAYNCHSAFGYWIPSLKSLMVKLMAAITRHNIALNTLRERMKRDLQLFSSAPTEAGLSVTNIAELFSEGMRTWIVDDSATYVTSEQPTAEGGRKFRSENGAVLIFEPATGNLKLSIVHKSVFAGQKRRTKLAREKAAEEIASWLRSLPENKRPGKLIVTRSHFRQTLRNM
;
A
#
# COMPACT_ATOMS: atom_id res chain seq x y z
N MET A 1 -35.55 33.36 2.12
CA MET A 1 -35.47 32.52 0.90
C MET A 1 -36.61 32.94 0.00
N ASP A 2 -36.44 32.94 -1.33
CA ASP A 2 -37.54 33.25 -2.25
C ASP A 2 -38.70 32.27 -2.07
N LYS A 3 -39.94 32.76 -2.25
CA LYS A 3 -41.15 31.94 -2.05
C LYS A 3 -41.19 30.74 -2.99
N SER A 4 -40.86 30.93 -4.26
CA SER A 4 -40.87 29.88 -5.29
C SER A 4 -39.85 28.79 -4.96
N LEU A 5 -38.69 29.17 -4.40
CA LEU A 5 -37.68 28.22 -3.98
C LEU A 5 -38.14 27.41 -2.76
N ALA A 6 -38.84 28.03 -1.81
CA ALA A 6 -39.43 27.32 -0.68
C ALA A 6 -40.51 26.32 -1.13
N GLU A 7 -41.41 26.73 -2.03
CA GLU A 7 -42.43 25.85 -2.62
C GLU A 7 -41.80 24.68 -3.40
N TYR A 8 -40.73 24.94 -4.14
CA TYR A 8 -39.95 23.89 -4.79
C TYR A 8 -39.40 22.89 -3.76
N ILE A 9 -38.75 23.37 -2.70
CA ILE A 9 -38.18 22.51 -1.66
C ILE A 9 -39.26 21.65 -0.98
N VAL A 10 -40.41 22.23 -0.68
CA VAL A 10 -41.54 21.53 -0.03
C VAL A 10 -42.15 20.50 -0.97
N SER A 11 -42.44 20.86 -2.22
CA SER A 11 -43.02 19.93 -3.20
C SER A 11 -42.10 18.75 -3.51
N ARG A 12 -40.77 18.93 -3.44
CA ARG A 12 -39.81 17.83 -3.59
C ARG A 12 -39.85 16.82 -2.45
N HIS A 13 -40.41 17.15 -1.30
CA HIS A 13 -40.56 16.22 -0.18
C HIS A 13 -41.84 15.40 -0.24
N ASP A 14 -42.81 15.79 -1.08
CA ASP A 14 -44.03 15.06 -1.32
C ASP A 14 -43.87 14.14 -2.54
N VAL A 15 -43.33 12.94 -2.31
CA VAL A 15 -42.97 12.00 -3.38
C VAL A 15 -43.35 10.57 -3.01
N VAL A 16 -43.59 9.75 -4.03
CA VAL A 16 -43.71 8.30 -3.86
C VAL A 16 -42.31 7.68 -3.78
N VAL A 17 -42.04 6.98 -2.69
CA VAL A 17 -40.82 6.22 -2.47
C VAL A 17 -41.11 4.76 -2.79
N GLU A 18 -40.27 4.16 -3.62
CA GLU A 18 -40.41 2.77 -4.06
C GLU A 18 -39.21 1.94 -3.60
N PHE A 19 -39.48 0.73 -3.10
CA PHE A 19 -38.47 -0.26 -2.81
C PHE A 19 -38.94 -1.65 -3.26
N LYS A 20 -38.41 -2.11 -4.39
CA LYS A 20 -38.93 -3.30 -5.10
C LYS A 20 -40.42 -3.10 -5.41
N ASP A 21 -41.28 -3.96 -4.88
CA ASP A 21 -42.72 -3.93 -5.13
C ASP A 21 -43.48 -3.04 -4.11
N MET A 22 -42.79 -2.52 -3.09
CA MET A 22 -43.41 -1.65 -2.08
C MET A 22 -43.41 -0.20 -2.54
N THR A 23 -44.58 0.45 -2.44
CA THR A 23 -44.76 1.88 -2.71
C THR A 23 -45.27 2.58 -1.45
N TYR A 24 -44.73 3.76 -1.14
CA TYR A 24 -45.16 4.58 -0.02
C TYR A 24 -45.15 6.05 -0.41
N HIS A 25 -46.28 6.73 -0.21
CA HIS A 25 -46.39 8.16 -0.43
C HIS A 25 -45.81 8.92 0.78
N CYS A 26 -44.61 9.46 0.63
CA CYS A 26 -43.96 10.22 1.68
C CYS A 26 -44.53 11.64 1.76
N ARG A 27 -45.45 11.88 2.69
CA ARG A 27 -46.03 13.21 2.96
C ARG A 27 -45.40 13.95 4.15
N LYS A 28 -44.64 13.23 4.99
CA LYS A 28 -44.07 13.77 6.24
C LYS A 28 -42.62 13.33 6.42
N GLY A 29 -41.79 14.25 6.88
CA GLY A 29 -40.40 14.01 7.23
C GLY A 29 -39.40 14.50 6.18
N LEU A 30 -38.14 14.60 6.59
CA LEU A 30 -37.06 15.04 5.73
C LEU A 30 -36.51 13.85 4.93
N LEU A 31 -36.58 13.93 3.60
CA LEU A 31 -35.89 13.01 2.70
C LEU A 31 -34.43 13.45 2.61
N ARG A 32 -33.53 12.67 3.19
CA ARG A 32 -32.10 13.03 3.32
C ARG A 32 -31.30 12.88 2.02
N GLY A 33 -31.91 12.28 0.99
CA GLY A 33 -31.29 11.99 -0.30
C GLY A 33 -31.34 13.14 -1.31
N PHE A 34 -31.82 14.33 -0.97
CA PHE A 34 -31.70 15.50 -1.86
C PHE A 34 -30.43 16.30 -1.55
N MET A 35 -29.89 16.97 -2.58
CA MET A 35 -28.67 17.77 -2.49
C MET A 35 -28.80 18.95 -1.50
N PHE A 36 -30.01 19.48 -1.32
CA PHE A 36 -30.31 20.58 -0.40
C PHE A 36 -30.77 20.11 1.00
N SER A 37 -30.92 18.80 1.24
CA SER A 37 -31.41 18.30 2.53
C SER A 37 -30.47 18.62 3.69
N SER A 38 -29.17 18.77 3.42
CA SER A 38 -28.22 19.21 4.45
C SER A 38 -28.50 20.63 4.94
N PHE A 39 -28.96 21.53 4.06
CA PHE A 39 -29.34 22.89 4.45
C PHE A 39 -30.57 22.86 5.36
N LEU A 40 -31.60 22.11 4.98
CA LEU A 40 -32.83 21.98 5.77
C LEU A 40 -32.57 21.38 7.14
N ALA A 41 -31.75 20.32 7.21
CA ALA A 41 -31.40 19.70 8.49
C ALA A 41 -30.70 20.69 9.43
N GLN A 42 -29.78 21.52 8.92
CA GLN A 42 -29.09 22.52 9.73
C GLN A 42 -30.00 23.68 10.12
N TYR A 43 -30.87 24.13 9.22
CA TYR A 43 -31.85 25.17 9.50
C TYR A 43 -32.86 24.74 10.56
N TRP A 44 -33.38 23.51 10.47
CA TRP A 44 -34.30 22.97 11.47
C TRP A 44 -33.61 22.70 12.80
N GLY A 45 -32.35 22.27 12.77
CA GLY A 45 -31.52 22.21 13.96
C GLY A 45 -31.36 23.58 14.62
N LEU A 46 -31.19 24.67 13.87
CA LEU A 46 -31.10 26.02 14.42
C LEU A 46 -32.37 26.43 15.19
N VAL A 47 -33.56 26.03 14.73
CA VAL A 47 -34.81 26.27 15.46
C VAL A 47 -34.79 25.58 16.81
N ILE A 48 -34.32 24.33 16.86
CA ILE A 48 -34.15 23.57 18.11
C ILE A 48 -33.10 24.22 19.01
N ASP A 49 -31.99 24.70 18.44
CA ASP A 49 -30.92 25.37 19.18
C ASP A 49 -31.45 26.62 19.91
N VAL A 50 -32.29 27.43 19.25
CA VAL A 50 -32.92 28.62 19.83
C VAL A 50 -33.91 28.24 20.93
N LEU A 51 -34.70 27.18 20.78
CA LEU A 51 -35.61 26.70 21.82
C LEU A 51 -34.86 26.23 23.08
N LEU A 52 -33.74 25.55 22.90
CA LEU A 52 -32.92 25.06 24.01
C LEU A 52 -32.18 26.17 24.74
N LEU A 53 -31.64 27.15 24.00
CA LEU A 53 -30.86 28.25 24.58
C LEU A 53 -31.75 29.37 25.12
N GLY A 54 -32.90 29.61 24.51
CA GLY A 54 -33.65 30.84 24.65
C GLY A 54 -33.13 31.95 23.73
N THR A 55 -34.02 32.88 23.37
CA THR A 55 -33.73 33.98 22.43
C THR A 55 -32.57 34.86 22.90
N GLN A 56 -32.59 35.28 24.17
CA GLN A 56 -31.55 36.12 24.75
C GLN A 56 -30.17 35.43 24.72
N ARG A 57 -30.06 34.22 25.29
CA ARG A 57 -28.76 33.54 25.37
C ARG A 57 -28.22 33.15 24.00
N SER A 58 -29.08 32.80 23.06
CA SER A 58 -28.66 32.52 21.68
C SER A 58 -28.04 33.74 20.98
N GLN A 59 -28.58 34.94 21.21
CA GLN A 59 -28.02 36.20 20.69
C GLN A 59 -26.69 36.58 21.37
N GLU A 60 -26.59 36.37 22.68
CA GLU A 60 -25.33 36.60 23.42
C GLU A 60 -24.20 35.69 22.91
N ILE A 61 -24.49 34.41 22.67
CA ILE A 61 -23.52 33.45 22.11
C ILE A 61 -23.15 33.82 20.67
N ALA A 62 -24.13 34.11 19.81
CA ALA A 62 -23.88 34.46 18.41
C ALA A 62 -23.17 35.81 18.22
N GLY A 63 -23.37 36.74 19.15
CA GLY A 63 -22.92 38.12 19.03
C GLY A 63 -23.76 38.92 18.02
N PRO A 64 -23.47 40.23 17.87
CA PRO A 64 -24.26 41.10 17.01
C PRO A 64 -24.03 40.79 15.54
N ALA A 65 -25.08 40.90 14.71
CA ALA A 65 -25.06 40.53 13.29
C ALA A 65 -23.95 41.20 12.47
N ARG A 66 -23.57 42.44 12.80
CA ARG A 66 -22.48 43.16 12.08
C ARG A 66 -21.09 42.60 12.37
N ARG A 67 -20.89 41.97 13.53
CA ARG A 67 -19.60 41.42 13.95
C ARG A 67 -19.85 40.26 14.93
N PRO A 68 -20.16 39.06 14.39
CA PRO A 68 -20.51 37.89 15.18
C PRO A 68 -19.31 37.38 16.00
N ASN A 69 -19.61 36.64 17.04
CA ASN A 69 -18.62 36.00 17.89
C ASN A 69 -18.02 34.75 17.20
N PRO A 70 -16.71 34.50 17.33
CA PRO A 70 -16.13 33.21 16.98
C PRO A 70 -16.69 32.07 17.85
N PHE A 71 -16.54 30.84 17.39
CA PHE A 71 -16.95 29.65 18.15
C PHE A 71 -16.31 29.65 19.55
N MET A 72 -17.11 29.34 20.57
CA MET A 72 -16.71 29.27 21.99
C MET A 72 -16.03 30.54 22.54
N SER A 73 -16.32 31.71 21.96
CA SER A 73 -15.71 32.98 22.34
C SER A 73 -16.77 34.03 22.66
N LEU A 74 -16.65 34.72 23.80
CA LEU A 74 -17.49 35.85 24.17
C LEU A 74 -16.60 37.10 24.25
N MET A 75 -16.21 37.62 23.09
CA MET A 75 -15.08 38.57 22.95
C MET A 75 -15.33 39.96 23.54
N ARG A 76 -16.57 40.32 23.88
CA ARG A 76 -16.94 41.71 24.21
C ARG A 76 -17.13 41.98 25.69
N ASP A 77 -17.43 40.97 26.50
CA ASP A 77 -17.72 41.17 27.91
C ASP A 77 -17.45 39.92 28.77
N PRO A 78 -16.46 39.96 29.68
CA PRO A 78 -16.26 38.93 30.69
C PRO A 78 -17.49 38.70 31.59
N LEU A 79 -18.33 39.72 31.79
CA LEU A 79 -19.58 39.58 32.55
C LEU A 79 -20.61 38.73 31.79
N LEU A 80 -20.76 38.88 30.47
CA LEU A 80 -21.63 38.00 29.66
C LEU A 80 -21.18 36.54 29.69
N ALA A 81 -19.88 36.31 29.87
CA ALA A 81 -19.34 34.96 30.05
C ALA A 81 -19.70 34.36 31.40
N THR A 82 -20.00 35.17 32.43
CA THR A 82 -20.32 34.77 33.81
C THR A 82 -21.80 34.95 34.21
N SER A 83 -22.60 35.69 33.43
CA SER A 83 -24.00 36.03 33.74
C SER A 83 -25.02 34.88 33.66
N HIS A 84 -24.79 33.86 32.83
CA HIS A 84 -25.78 32.79 32.58
C HIS A 84 -25.18 31.38 32.73
N PRO A 85 -25.87 30.40 33.36
CA PRO A 85 -25.30 29.06 33.61
C PRO A 85 -24.75 28.33 32.37
N ILE A 86 -25.41 28.48 31.21
CA ILE A 86 -24.93 27.96 29.91
C ILE A 86 -23.70 28.74 29.45
N ARG A 87 -22.51 28.13 29.53
CA ARG A 87 -21.22 28.73 29.13
C ARG A 87 -20.80 28.40 27.71
N GLY A 88 -21.18 27.24 27.21
CA GLY A 88 -20.82 26.78 25.87
C GLY A 88 -21.93 25.94 25.26
N TYR A 89 -22.08 26.06 23.94
CA TYR A 89 -23.07 25.32 23.17
C TYR A 89 -22.48 24.91 21.83
N CYS A 90 -22.67 23.65 21.46
CA CYS A 90 -22.32 23.13 20.14
C CYS A 90 -23.36 22.11 19.70
N ARG A 91 -23.82 22.21 18.45
CA ARG A 91 -24.57 21.15 17.81
C ARG A 91 -23.76 20.55 16.68
N TYR A 92 -23.56 19.24 16.74
CA TYR A 92 -22.94 18.48 15.67
C TYR A 92 -23.93 17.45 15.15
N LYS A 93 -24.44 17.67 13.93
CA LYS A 93 -25.54 16.89 13.35
C LYS A 93 -26.81 17.00 14.23
N ASN A 94 -27.15 15.91 14.90
CA ASN A 94 -28.29 15.78 15.80
C ASN A 94 -27.83 15.64 17.27
N GLU A 95 -26.54 15.73 17.54
CA GLU A 95 -25.97 15.65 18.89
C GLU A 95 -25.73 17.07 19.41
N ILE A 96 -26.14 17.30 20.65
CA ILE A 96 -26.09 18.61 21.30
C ILE A 96 -25.16 18.52 22.50
N TYR A 97 -24.26 19.49 22.60
CA TYR A 97 -23.26 19.61 23.64
C TYR A 97 -23.48 20.92 24.36
N VAL A 98 -23.72 20.84 25.68
CA VAL A 98 -23.97 22.00 26.53
C VAL A 98 -22.99 21.98 27.69
N LEU A 99 -22.22 23.06 27.84
CA LEU A 99 -21.34 23.27 28.99
C LEU A 99 -22.04 24.20 29.98
N LEU A 100 -22.32 23.69 31.18
CA LEU A 100 -23.01 24.40 32.25
C LEU A 100 -22.03 24.69 33.39
N LYS A 101 -22.13 25.88 33.99
CA LYS A 101 -21.45 26.23 35.24
C LYS A 101 -22.45 26.89 36.17
N PHE A 102 -22.85 26.15 37.19
CA PHE A 102 -23.73 26.59 38.26
C PHE A 102 -22.93 27.07 39.47
N THR A 103 -23.46 28.08 40.15
CA THR A 103 -23.16 28.33 41.56
C THR A 103 -23.87 27.30 42.43
N LYS A 104 -23.47 27.21 43.72
CA LYS A 104 -24.13 26.29 44.66
C LYS A 104 -25.64 26.57 44.77
N VAL A 105 -26.01 27.85 44.84
CA VAL A 105 -27.42 28.28 44.97
C VAL A 105 -28.24 27.85 43.76
N GLU A 106 -27.73 28.06 42.54
CA GLU A 106 -28.43 27.67 41.30
C GLU A 106 -28.54 26.14 41.17
N ALA A 107 -27.48 25.40 41.51
CA ALA A 107 -27.48 23.94 41.48
C ALA A 107 -28.44 23.33 42.50
N ASP A 108 -28.59 23.96 43.67
CA ASP A 108 -29.53 23.54 44.70
C ASP A 108 -30.98 23.89 44.33
N ASP A 109 -31.20 25.03 43.67
CA ASP A 109 -32.51 25.46 43.17
C ASP A 109 -33.05 24.51 42.07
N ILE A 110 -32.27 24.25 41.02
CA ILE A 110 -32.72 23.37 39.92
C ILE A 110 -32.99 21.95 40.43
N ARG A 111 -32.16 21.46 41.36
CA ARG A 111 -32.34 20.15 41.97
C ARG A 111 -33.60 20.11 42.82
N ARG A 112 -33.89 21.17 43.58
CA ARG A 112 -35.11 21.28 44.38
C ARG A 112 -36.36 21.25 43.49
N ARG A 113 -36.42 22.07 42.43
CA ARG A 113 -37.54 22.08 41.48
C ARG A 113 -37.78 20.71 40.84
N TYR A 114 -36.71 20.04 40.42
CA TYR A 114 -36.78 18.68 39.88
C TYR A 114 -37.34 17.67 40.90
N LEU A 115 -36.87 17.72 42.14
CA LEU A 115 -37.32 16.81 43.20
C LEU A 115 -38.76 17.08 43.62
N GLU A 116 -39.20 18.34 43.68
CA GLU A 116 -40.57 18.73 43.98
C GLU A 116 -41.54 18.23 42.92
N GLU A 117 -41.22 18.41 41.63
CA GLU A 117 -42.06 17.96 40.52
C GLU A 117 -42.11 16.42 40.40
N SER A 118 -40.98 15.76 40.66
CA SER A 118 -40.91 14.29 40.66
C SER A 118 -41.45 13.66 41.94
N ASN A 119 -41.81 14.45 42.96
CA ASN A 119 -42.26 13.92 44.24
C ASN A 119 -43.60 13.18 44.11
N ASN A 120 -44.48 13.55 43.19
CA ASN A 120 -45.80 12.92 43.05
C ASN A 120 -45.77 11.56 42.35
N ASP A 121 -44.65 11.17 41.74
CA ASP A 121 -44.46 9.92 41.01
C ASP A 121 -43.64 8.92 41.85
N PRO A 122 -44.24 7.82 42.34
CA PRO A 122 -43.55 6.83 43.17
C PRO A 122 -42.32 6.20 42.49
N GLU A 123 -42.35 6.00 41.17
CA GLU A 123 -41.24 5.40 40.44
C GLU A 123 -40.06 6.37 40.32
N ARG A 124 -40.33 7.63 39.99
CA ARG A 124 -39.28 8.67 39.95
C ARG A 124 -38.71 8.97 41.32
N ARG A 125 -39.53 8.92 42.37
CA ARG A 125 -39.05 9.09 43.75
C ARG A 125 -38.07 7.96 44.14
N ALA A 126 -38.41 6.72 43.82
CA ALA A 126 -37.51 5.57 44.03
C ALA A 126 -36.22 5.69 43.20
N LEU A 127 -36.31 6.16 41.96
CA LEU A 127 -35.16 6.43 41.10
C LEU A 127 -34.27 7.53 41.69
N ASN A 128 -34.84 8.62 42.21
CA ASN A 128 -34.11 9.75 42.79
C ASN A 128 -33.48 9.45 44.15
N ALA A 129 -33.96 8.43 44.85
CA ALA A 129 -33.33 7.88 46.05
C ALA A 129 -32.13 6.97 45.73
N SER A 130 -31.95 6.57 44.46
CA SER A 130 -30.92 5.61 44.05
C SER A 130 -30.02 6.15 42.94
N VAL A 131 -28.72 5.86 43.05
CA VAL A 131 -27.75 6.08 41.96
C VAL A 131 -27.72 4.91 40.97
N HIS A 132 -28.40 3.81 41.29
CA HIS A 132 -28.42 2.61 40.45
C HIS A 132 -29.08 2.91 39.10
N GLY A 133 -28.48 2.41 38.02
CA GLY A 133 -28.97 2.62 36.65
C GLY A 133 -28.52 3.93 35.99
N PHE A 134 -27.84 4.84 36.70
CA PHE A 134 -27.30 6.05 36.07
C PHE A 134 -26.21 5.71 35.03
N LYS A 135 -26.33 6.29 33.83
CA LYS A 135 -25.42 6.04 32.71
C LYS A 135 -24.09 6.72 32.95
N ASN A 136 -22.99 5.99 32.77
CA ASN A 136 -21.64 6.48 33.03
C ASN A 136 -20.68 6.02 31.92
N PHE A 137 -19.52 6.66 31.80
CA PHE A 137 -18.51 6.39 30.78
C PHE A 137 -17.71 5.12 31.11
N LYS A 138 -18.29 3.95 30.81
CA LYS A 138 -17.73 2.63 31.15
C LYS A 138 -16.40 2.28 30.46
N GLN A 139 -15.97 3.07 29.47
CA GLN A 139 -14.68 2.92 28.80
C GLN A 139 -13.49 3.36 29.65
N TRP A 140 -13.69 4.35 30.52
CA TRP A 140 -12.63 4.82 31.43
C TRP A 140 -12.48 3.84 32.61
N PRO A 141 -11.33 3.76 33.29
CA PRO A 141 -11.21 2.98 34.53
C PRO A 141 -12.07 3.56 35.68
N ARG A 142 -12.33 2.79 36.76
CA ARG A 142 -13.30 3.21 37.81
C ARG A 142 -12.93 4.51 38.53
N ASP A 143 -11.65 4.73 38.80
CA ASP A 143 -11.06 5.96 39.36
C ASP A 143 -11.23 7.18 38.44
N ALA A 144 -11.24 6.95 37.13
CA ALA A 144 -11.31 7.97 36.08
C ALA A 144 -12.74 8.38 35.69
N ARG A 145 -13.76 7.61 36.10
CA ARG A 145 -15.17 7.88 35.81
C ARG A 145 -15.74 8.95 36.74
N MET A 146 -16.92 9.45 36.38
CA MET A 146 -17.74 10.20 37.31
C MET A 146 -18.13 9.29 38.49
N ARG A 147 -17.77 9.69 39.71
CA ARG A 147 -18.20 9.10 40.97
C ARG A 147 -19.67 9.42 41.18
N LEU A 148 -20.45 8.41 41.55
CA LEU A 148 -21.90 8.50 41.65
C LEU A 148 -22.32 8.92 43.06
N PHE A 149 -22.21 10.21 43.35
CA PHE A 149 -22.81 10.82 44.53
C PHE A 149 -24.25 11.23 44.24
N LEU A 150 -25.16 11.01 45.19
CA LEU A 150 -26.59 11.24 45.00
C LEU A 150 -26.90 12.68 44.57
N ASN A 151 -26.22 13.67 45.16
CA ASN A 151 -26.39 15.08 44.82
C ASN A 151 -25.99 15.39 43.37
N ASP A 152 -24.86 14.85 42.91
CA ASP A 152 -24.36 15.06 41.54
C ASP A 152 -25.23 14.32 40.51
N VAL A 153 -25.69 13.10 40.85
CA VAL A 153 -26.61 12.32 40.01
C VAL A 153 -27.96 13.03 39.88
N ASN A 154 -28.51 13.55 40.97
CA ASN A 154 -29.78 14.28 40.95
C ASN A 154 -29.64 15.63 40.24
N LEU A 155 -28.47 16.30 40.34
CA LEU A 155 -28.18 17.49 39.53
C LEU A 155 -28.15 17.14 38.03
N ALA A 156 -27.50 16.04 37.67
CA ALA A 156 -27.46 15.58 36.28
C ALA A 156 -28.85 15.27 35.71
N ARG A 157 -29.70 14.57 36.49
CA ARG A 157 -31.10 14.30 36.12
C ARG A 157 -31.92 15.59 36.02
N ALA A 158 -31.76 16.52 36.97
CA ALA A 158 -32.44 17.80 36.96
C ALA A 158 -32.12 18.63 35.70
N VAL A 159 -30.85 18.64 35.26
CA VAL A 159 -30.46 19.30 34.00
C VAL A 159 -31.15 18.65 32.80
N VAL A 160 -31.19 17.32 32.71
CA VAL A 160 -31.87 16.63 31.60
C VAL A 160 -33.36 16.94 31.59
N TRP A 161 -34.00 16.94 32.78
CA TRP A 161 -35.39 17.33 32.94
C TRP A 161 -35.65 18.78 32.48
N GLU A 162 -34.79 19.72 32.87
CA GLU A 162 -34.92 21.12 32.47
C GLU A 162 -34.84 21.28 30.94
N PHE A 163 -33.83 20.69 30.29
CA PHE A 163 -33.69 20.79 28.84
C PHE A 163 -34.77 20.04 28.08
N ARG A 164 -35.30 18.95 28.64
CA ARG A 164 -36.47 18.26 28.10
C ARG A 164 -37.71 19.15 28.13
N GLY A 165 -37.93 19.88 29.22
CA GLY A 165 -39.05 20.81 29.36
C GLY A 165 -39.03 21.98 28.37
N ARG A 166 -37.86 22.31 27.81
CA ARG A 166 -37.71 23.36 26.79
C ARG A 166 -38.15 22.93 25.38
N LEU A 167 -38.39 21.64 25.15
CA LEU A 167 -38.71 21.10 23.82
C LEU A 167 -40.15 20.57 23.74
N PRO A 168 -40.94 21.01 22.76
CA PRO A 168 -42.21 20.37 22.43
C PRO A 168 -42.00 18.94 21.92
N PRO A 169 -42.69 17.91 22.46
CA PRO A 169 -42.51 16.51 22.07
C PRO A 169 -42.75 16.23 20.58
N GLY A 170 -43.57 17.06 19.91
CA GLY A 170 -43.84 16.94 18.47
C GLY A 170 -42.66 17.36 17.57
N ILE A 171 -41.65 18.05 18.11
CA ILE A 171 -40.48 18.54 17.37
C ILE A 171 -39.27 17.65 17.61
N ALA A 172 -38.92 17.43 18.89
CA ALA A 172 -37.77 16.64 19.32
C ALA A 172 -37.96 16.15 20.76
N ASP A 173 -37.23 15.10 21.14
CA ASP A 173 -37.30 14.51 22.49
C ASP A 173 -35.88 14.25 23.04
N ILE A 174 -35.67 14.61 24.31
CA ILE A 174 -34.43 14.40 25.07
C ILE A 174 -34.78 13.55 26.29
N ASN A 175 -34.18 12.37 26.39
CA ASN A 175 -34.46 11.37 27.42
C ASN A 175 -33.17 10.93 28.11
N GLU A 176 -33.30 10.27 29.26
CA GLU A 176 -32.12 9.72 29.98
C GLU A 176 -31.39 8.63 29.17
N SER A 177 -32.10 7.90 28.31
CA SER A 177 -31.53 6.84 27.49
C SER A 177 -30.59 7.37 26.39
N ASN A 178 -30.93 8.50 25.78
CA ASN A 178 -30.17 9.14 24.70
C ASN A 178 -29.23 10.26 25.18
N SER A 179 -29.28 10.61 26.47
CA SER A 179 -28.42 11.62 27.08
C SER A 179 -27.22 10.99 27.80
N LEU A 180 -26.18 11.80 28.03
CA LEU A 180 -25.02 11.41 28.82
C LEU A 180 -24.45 12.67 29.49
N VAL A 181 -24.40 12.67 30.82
CA VAL A 181 -24.09 13.86 31.63
C VAL A 181 -22.91 13.57 32.53
N SER A 182 -21.93 14.47 32.56
CA SER A 182 -20.79 14.45 33.48
C SER A 182 -20.85 15.68 34.37
N VAL A 183 -20.76 15.48 35.69
CA VAL A 183 -20.70 16.58 36.65
C VAL A 183 -19.29 16.67 37.21
N TYR A 184 -18.62 17.79 36.96
CA TYR A 184 -17.39 18.15 37.65
C TYR A 184 -17.75 18.91 38.93
N SER A 185 -17.36 18.37 40.09
CA SER A 185 -17.75 18.87 41.41
C SER A 185 -16.59 18.77 42.39
N LYS A 186 -16.77 19.19 43.65
CA LYS A 186 -15.76 18.98 44.70
C LYS A 186 -15.35 17.51 44.84
N ASP A 187 -16.30 16.59 44.63
CA ASP A 187 -16.08 15.15 44.81
C ASP A 187 -15.68 14.46 43.48
N ASN A 188 -15.96 15.10 42.35
CA ASN A 188 -15.70 14.61 40.98
C ASN A 188 -14.59 15.42 40.28
N PRO A 189 -13.35 14.90 40.16
CA PRO A 189 -12.21 15.63 39.57
C PRO A 189 -12.17 15.65 38.05
N ASN A 190 -12.90 14.74 37.38
CA ASN A 190 -12.85 14.58 35.93
C ASN A 190 -14.10 15.19 35.27
N LEU A 191 -13.90 15.87 34.15
CA LEU A 191 -14.97 16.24 33.22
C LEU A 191 -14.91 15.34 31.98
N LEU A 192 -16.01 14.62 31.71
CA LEU A 192 -16.07 13.59 30.68
C LEU A 192 -17.08 13.97 29.59
N PHE A 193 -16.74 13.74 28.32
CA PHE A 193 -17.68 13.88 27.20
C PHE A 193 -17.22 13.06 25.99
N ASP A 194 -18.17 12.68 25.13
CA ASP A 194 -17.89 11.99 23.87
C ASP A 194 -18.29 12.91 22.70
N MET A 195 -17.35 13.36 21.86
CA MET A 195 -17.62 14.26 20.74
C MET A 195 -16.94 13.80 19.45
N GLY A 196 -17.67 13.79 18.34
CA GLY A 196 -17.10 13.43 17.04
C GLY A 196 -16.50 12.02 16.98
N GLY A 197 -16.95 11.12 17.86
CA GLY A 197 -16.38 9.77 17.96
C GLY A 197 -15.19 9.65 18.89
N PHE A 198 -14.67 10.74 19.46
CA PHE A 198 -13.68 10.75 20.52
C PHE A 198 -14.38 10.70 21.87
N SER A 199 -13.80 9.99 22.83
CA SER A 199 -14.14 10.09 24.25
C SER A 199 -13.01 10.84 24.95
N VAL A 200 -13.36 11.92 25.65
CA VAL A 200 -12.41 12.86 26.23
C VAL A 200 -12.62 12.93 27.73
N ARG A 201 -11.53 12.82 28.48
CA ARG A 201 -11.47 13.08 29.92
C ARG A 201 -10.58 14.27 30.18
N ILE A 202 -11.13 15.37 30.69
CA ILE A 202 -10.37 16.54 31.12
C ILE A 202 -10.11 16.44 32.63
N LEU A 203 -8.84 16.52 33.00
CA LEU A 203 -8.38 16.60 34.39
C LEU A 203 -7.61 17.92 34.58
N PRO A 204 -8.10 18.84 35.43
CA PRO A 204 -7.37 20.06 35.79
C PRO A 204 -6.08 19.73 36.54
N VAL A 205 -5.00 20.44 36.21
CA VAL A 205 -3.68 20.21 36.83
C VAL A 205 -3.73 20.41 38.34
N SER A 206 -4.53 21.38 38.82
CA SER A 206 -4.74 21.66 40.25
C SER A 206 -5.37 20.52 41.06
N ARG A 207 -5.89 19.48 40.40
CA ARG A 207 -6.50 18.30 41.02
C ARG A 207 -5.74 17.01 40.74
N THR A 208 -4.48 17.12 40.31
CA THR A 208 -3.63 15.97 40.04
C THR A 208 -2.86 15.64 41.32
N GLU A 209 -3.01 14.40 41.82
CA GLU A 209 -2.39 13.96 43.08
C GLU A 209 -0.93 13.48 42.89
N ASP A 210 -0.55 13.04 41.68
CA ASP A 210 0.80 12.56 41.30
C ASP A 210 1.30 13.23 40.01
N GLU A 211 2.61 13.16 39.73
CA GLU A 211 3.18 13.40 38.39
C GLU A 211 2.61 12.36 37.42
N VAL A 212 1.44 12.64 36.84
CA VAL A 212 0.87 11.79 35.79
C VAL A 212 1.85 11.79 34.63
N LEU A 213 2.51 10.65 34.42
CA LEU A 213 3.42 10.41 33.30
C LEU A 213 2.74 10.84 32.00
N GLU A 214 3.46 11.64 31.21
CA GLU A 214 3.00 12.03 29.88
C GLU A 214 2.73 10.76 29.06
N ASN A 215 1.55 10.70 28.45
CA ASN A 215 1.14 9.58 27.61
C ASN A 215 0.85 10.12 26.19
N GLU A 216 1.23 9.37 25.16
CA GLU A 216 1.08 9.76 23.75
C GLU A 216 -0.38 10.07 23.35
N SER A 217 -1.35 9.60 24.12
CA SER A 217 -2.80 9.84 23.91
C SER A 217 -3.36 10.99 24.77
N THR A 218 -2.56 12.02 25.06
CA THR A 218 -2.98 13.18 25.87
C THR A 218 -2.75 14.49 25.15
N TRP A 219 -3.63 15.46 25.38
CA TRP A 219 -3.45 16.86 24.96
C TRP A 219 -3.21 17.75 26.17
N ASN A 220 -2.23 18.64 26.04
CA ASN A 220 -1.94 19.65 27.05
C ASN A 220 -2.73 20.94 26.75
N LEU A 221 -3.73 21.23 27.59
CA LEU A 221 -4.60 22.39 27.41
C LEU A 221 -3.96 23.63 28.06
N GLN A 222 -3.51 24.55 27.20
CA GLN A 222 -2.92 25.82 27.62
C GLN A 222 -3.97 26.90 27.81
N ASN A 223 -3.82 27.69 28.87
CA ASN A 223 -4.59 28.92 29.04
C ASN A 223 -4.14 29.96 28.00
N ALA A 224 -5.09 30.56 27.28
CA ALA A 224 -4.79 31.54 26.25
C ALA A 224 -4.09 32.81 26.80
N THR A 225 -4.39 33.18 28.05
CA THR A 225 -3.85 34.38 28.70
C THR A 225 -2.51 34.11 29.37
N THR A 226 -2.43 33.12 30.26
CA THR A 226 -1.20 32.85 31.04
C THR A 226 -0.19 31.97 30.31
N ARG A 227 -0.62 31.24 29.26
CA ARG A 227 0.16 30.24 28.51
C ARG A 227 0.54 28.98 29.29
N ASP A 228 0.16 28.90 30.57
CA ASP A 228 0.38 27.70 31.39
C ASP A 228 -0.54 26.55 30.97
N VAL A 229 -0.05 25.32 31.12
CA VAL A 229 -0.88 24.11 30.99
C VAL A 229 -1.76 24.00 32.23
N THR A 230 -3.06 24.24 32.07
CA THR A 230 -4.03 24.27 33.19
C THR A 230 -4.83 22.98 33.32
N ALA A 231 -4.91 22.19 32.27
CA ALA A 231 -5.58 20.89 32.27
C ALA A 231 -4.97 19.94 31.24
N ARG A 232 -5.15 18.64 31.46
CA ARG A 232 -4.78 17.58 30.52
C ARG A 232 -6.04 16.88 30.02
N ALA A 233 -6.14 16.67 28.72
CA ALA A 233 -7.23 15.92 28.09
C ALA A 233 -6.73 14.55 27.63
N PHE A 234 -7.27 13.48 28.21
CA PHE A 234 -7.00 12.11 27.81
C PHE A 234 -7.97 11.69 26.73
N LEU A 235 -7.49 10.97 25.72
CA LEU A 235 -8.25 10.64 24.52
C LEU A 235 -8.42 9.14 24.35
N GLN A 236 -9.66 8.74 24.04
CA GLN A 236 -10.01 7.41 23.57
C GLN A 236 -10.97 7.52 22.37
N VAL A 237 -11.18 6.42 21.65
CA VAL A 237 -12.25 6.30 20.66
C VAL A 237 -13.51 5.84 21.37
N SER A 238 -14.62 6.55 21.14
CA SER A 238 -15.91 6.26 21.78
C SER A 238 -16.37 4.81 21.50
N PRO A 239 -17.03 4.13 22.46
CA PRO A 239 -17.46 2.74 22.30
C PRO A 239 -18.33 2.49 21.05
N LYS A 240 -19.24 3.43 20.76
CA LYS A 240 -20.10 3.39 19.57
C LYS A 240 -19.27 3.33 18.29
N HIS A 241 -18.24 4.17 18.17
CA HIS A 241 -17.39 4.18 16.98
C HIS A 241 -16.47 2.96 16.92
N VAL A 242 -16.02 2.42 18.05
CA VAL A 242 -15.29 1.13 18.09
C VAL A 242 -16.17 0.00 17.53
N ASP A 243 -17.46 -0.03 17.87
CA ASP A 243 -18.42 -1.00 17.34
C ASP A 243 -18.71 -0.78 15.84
N ASP A 244 -18.86 0.46 15.40
CA ASP A 244 -19.02 0.80 13.98
C ASP A 244 -17.80 0.35 13.15
N ILE A 245 -16.59 0.60 13.66
CA ILE A 245 -15.33 0.16 13.05
C ILE A 245 -15.26 -1.38 13.03
N ARG A 246 -15.62 -2.05 14.13
CA ARG A 246 -15.67 -3.52 14.20
C ARG A 246 -16.63 -4.10 13.16
N ASN A 247 -17.81 -3.52 13.00
CA ASN A 247 -18.79 -3.93 12.00
C ASN A 247 -18.29 -3.65 10.58
N LYS A 248 -17.60 -2.53 10.38
CA LYS A 248 -16.96 -2.21 9.09
C LYS A 248 -15.84 -3.19 8.74
N ALA A 249 -14.97 -3.54 9.69
CA ALA A 249 -13.93 -4.55 9.52
C ALA A 249 -14.53 -5.93 9.18
N ARG A 250 -15.58 -6.35 9.90
CA ARG A 250 -16.32 -7.59 9.61
C ARG A 250 -16.88 -7.59 8.19
N ARG A 251 -17.55 -6.51 7.76
CA ARG A 251 -18.06 -6.36 6.39
C ARG A 251 -16.95 -6.44 5.35
N ALA A 252 -15.82 -5.76 5.57
CA ALA A 252 -14.67 -5.82 4.68
C ALA A 252 -14.16 -7.26 4.51
N ILE A 253 -14.03 -8.02 5.61
CA ILE A 253 -13.61 -9.44 5.60
C ILE A 253 -14.63 -10.32 4.88
N MET A 254 -15.94 -10.08 5.04
CA MET A 254 -16.99 -10.85 4.36
C MET A 254 -17.03 -10.56 2.86
N MET A 255 -16.79 -9.31 2.45
CA MET A 255 -16.79 -8.88 1.05
C MET A 255 -15.56 -9.35 0.25
N VAL A 256 -14.61 -10.02 0.90
CA VAL A 256 -13.38 -10.47 0.24
C VAL A 256 -13.59 -11.70 -0.64
N GLY A 257 -14.55 -12.60 -0.35
CA GLY A 257 -14.99 -13.68 -1.26
C GLY A 257 -13.89 -14.31 -2.13
N SER A 258 -14.18 -14.50 -3.42
CA SER A 258 -13.21 -14.91 -4.46
C SER A 258 -12.53 -13.69 -5.12
N SER A 259 -11.93 -12.81 -4.31
CA SER A 259 -11.18 -11.64 -4.82
C SER A 259 -9.70 -11.97 -5.05
N THR A 260 -9.02 -11.08 -5.76
CA THR A 260 -7.55 -11.14 -5.89
C THR A 260 -6.87 -10.77 -4.57
N PHE A 261 -5.69 -11.32 -4.26
CA PHE A 261 -4.96 -11.01 -3.03
C PHE A 261 -4.64 -9.52 -2.90
N GLN A 262 -4.28 -8.86 -4.00
CA GLN A 262 -4.11 -7.40 -4.05
C GLN A 262 -5.40 -6.65 -3.72
N SER A 263 -6.57 -7.15 -4.14
CA SER A 263 -7.85 -6.54 -3.76
C SER A 263 -8.17 -6.72 -2.27
N ILE A 264 -7.76 -7.84 -1.66
CA ILE A 264 -7.87 -8.06 -0.21
C ILE A 264 -7.05 -7.01 0.53
N ALA A 265 -5.76 -6.88 0.19
CA ALA A 265 -4.87 -5.90 0.78
C ALA A 265 -5.36 -4.46 0.53
N ALA A 266 -5.82 -4.13 -0.67
CA ALA A 266 -6.37 -2.81 -0.96
C ALA A 266 -7.65 -2.47 -0.17
N LYS A 267 -8.53 -3.46 0.08
CA LYS A 267 -9.72 -3.28 0.94
C LYS A 267 -9.31 -3.05 2.40
N TRP A 268 -8.31 -3.77 2.88
CA TRP A 268 -7.72 -3.56 4.20
C TRP A 268 -7.07 -2.18 4.34
N ASN A 269 -6.18 -1.82 3.41
CA ASN A 269 -5.52 -0.52 3.40
C ASN A 269 -6.55 0.61 3.36
N ALA A 270 -7.59 0.49 2.53
CA ALA A 270 -8.68 1.47 2.49
C ALA A 270 -9.43 1.64 3.82
N LEU A 271 -9.55 0.57 4.62
CA LEU A 271 -10.13 0.63 5.96
C LEU A 271 -9.19 1.38 6.92
N ILE A 272 -7.90 1.05 6.89
CA ILE A 272 -6.88 1.65 7.75
C ILE A 272 -6.68 3.14 7.43
N THR A 273 -6.54 3.50 6.15
CA THR A 273 -6.37 4.89 5.71
C THR A 273 -7.62 5.75 5.91
N GLU A 274 -8.76 5.16 6.29
CA GLU A 274 -9.93 5.91 6.70
C GLU A 274 -9.94 6.17 8.22
N ILE A 275 -9.58 5.15 9.01
CA ILE A 275 -9.68 5.19 10.47
C ILE A 275 -8.50 5.93 11.08
N VAL A 276 -7.27 5.54 10.72
CA VAL A 276 -6.04 6.02 11.38
C VAL A 276 -5.87 7.53 11.25
N PRO A 277 -6.03 8.16 10.07
CA PRO A 277 -5.79 9.60 9.96
C PRO A 277 -6.82 10.46 10.69
N TYR A 278 -8.02 9.91 10.97
CA TYR A 278 -9.06 10.60 11.73
C TYR A 278 -8.78 10.55 13.23
N TYR A 279 -8.55 9.37 13.81
CA TYR A 279 -8.40 9.21 15.27
C TYR A 279 -6.98 9.41 15.79
N ARG A 280 -5.95 9.14 14.98
CA ARG A 280 -4.53 9.34 15.30
C ARG A 280 -4.16 8.87 16.71
N GLU A 281 -3.71 9.76 17.59
CA GLU A 281 -3.27 9.47 18.95
C GLU A 281 -4.35 8.83 19.85
N ALA A 282 -5.65 9.05 19.57
CA ALA A 282 -6.73 8.45 20.36
C ALA A 282 -6.82 6.92 20.19
N ILE A 283 -6.26 6.37 19.11
CA ILE A 283 -6.17 4.91 18.91
C ILE A 283 -5.24 4.28 19.95
N LEU A 284 -4.15 4.97 20.29
CA LEU A 284 -3.17 4.51 21.26
C LEU A 284 -3.76 4.40 22.67
N GLY A 285 -4.65 5.34 23.02
CA GLY A 285 -5.43 5.29 24.26
C GLY A 285 -6.53 4.22 24.31
N THR A 286 -6.83 3.55 23.19
CA THR A 286 -7.99 2.65 23.05
C THR A 286 -7.57 1.21 22.71
N GLU A 287 -7.28 0.43 23.74
CA GLU A 287 -6.85 -0.98 23.59
C GLU A 287 -7.87 -1.84 22.83
N SER A 288 -9.16 -1.68 23.12
CA SER A 288 -10.22 -2.46 22.46
C SER A 288 -10.26 -2.25 20.94
N LEU A 289 -9.90 -1.05 20.46
CA LEU A 289 -9.83 -0.75 19.04
C LEU A 289 -8.60 -1.40 18.40
N GLN A 290 -7.44 -1.30 19.04
CA GLN A 290 -6.21 -1.96 18.58
C GLN A 290 -6.40 -3.47 18.44
N GLN A 291 -7.04 -4.12 19.42
CA GLN A 291 -7.39 -5.55 19.33
C GLN A 291 -8.32 -5.86 18.16
N VAL A 292 -9.31 -5.00 17.88
CA VAL A 292 -10.21 -5.18 16.73
C VAL A 292 -9.44 -5.09 15.41
N LEU A 293 -8.53 -4.12 15.28
CA LEU A 293 -7.71 -3.93 14.08
C LEU A 293 -6.73 -5.09 13.89
N ALA A 294 -6.00 -5.50 14.92
CA ALA A 294 -5.05 -6.62 14.85
C ALA A 294 -5.75 -7.95 14.48
N ARG A 295 -6.92 -8.22 15.06
CA ARG A 295 -7.72 -9.40 14.70
C ARG A 295 -8.24 -9.32 13.25
N ALA A 296 -8.59 -8.13 12.79
CA ALA A 296 -9.05 -7.93 11.42
C ALA A 296 -7.90 -8.12 10.40
N GLU A 297 -6.71 -7.61 10.69
CA GLU A 297 -5.50 -7.83 9.89
C GLU A 297 -5.19 -9.32 9.77
N HIS A 298 -5.12 -10.02 10.91
CA HIS A 298 -4.84 -11.46 10.94
C HIS A 298 -5.89 -12.26 10.15
N ARG A 299 -7.16 -11.86 10.19
CA ARG A 299 -8.21 -12.50 9.39
C ARG A 299 -8.05 -12.24 7.89
N MET A 300 -7.61 -11.05 7.48
CA MET A 300 -7.30 -10.76 6.07
C MET A 300 -6.12 -11.60 5.58
N GLN A 301 -5.03 -11.68 6.35
CA GLN A 301 -3.89 -12.56 6.05
C GLN A 301 -4.31 -14.02 5.97
N SER A 302 -5.12 -14.49 6.94
CA SER A 302 -5.63 -15.86 6.97
C SER A 302 -6.45 -16.22 5.73
N ARG A 303 -7.19 -15.27 5.15
CA ARG A 303 -7.90 -15.50 3.88
C ARG A 303 -6.94 -15.76 2.71
N ILE A 304 -5.83 -15.03 2.66
CA ILE A 304 -4.79 -15.23 1.63
C ILE A 304 -4.10 -16.58 1.83
N MET A 305 -3.72 -16.91 3.07
CA MET A 305 -3.07 -18.18 3.40
C MET A 305 -3.97 -19.39 3.06
N MET A 306 -5.24 -19.34 3.46
CA MET A 306 -6.23 -20.39 3.16
C MET A 306 -6.48 -20.55 1.66
N ALA A 307 -6.47 -19.46 0.89
CA ALA A 307 -6.63 -19.53 -0.57
C ALA A 307 -5.44 -20.22 -1.28
N LEU A 308 -4.27 -20.27 -0.62
CA LEU A 308 -3.09 -21.02 -1.06
C LEU A 308 -2.99 -22.41 -0.39
N ASN A 309 -4.04 -22.85 0.30
CA ASN A 309 -4.13 -24.14 0.97
C ASN A 309 -3.04 -24.39 2.02
N SER A 310 -2.66 -23.36 2.78
CA SER A 310 -1.71 -23.49 3.89
C SER A 310 -2.08 -22.56 5.05
N ARG A 311 -1.68 -22.94 6.27
CA ARG A 311 -1.72 -22.11 7.48
C ARG A 311 -0.36 -21.99 8.17
N ALA A 312 0.68 -22.60 7.59
CA ALA A 312 2.02 -22.63 8.18
C ALA A 312 2.65 -21.24 8.10
N LYS A 313 2.93 -20.62 9.24
CA LYS A 313 3.53 -19.28 9.31
C LYS A 313 4.89 -19.19 8.61
N ALA A 314 5.69 -20.26 8.64
CA ALA A 314 6.99 -20.33 7.96
C ALA A 314 6.91 -20.11 6.43
N ARG A 315 5.78 -20.47 5.79
CA ARG A 315 5.55 -20.24 4.35
C ARG A 315 5.07 -18.82 4.03
N PHE A 316 4.65 -18.07 5.05
CA PHE A 316 4.08 -16.73 4.93
C PHE A 316 4.81 -15.74 5.85
N PRO A 317 6.12 -15.53 5.63
CA PRO A 317 6.86 -14.50 6.35
C PRO A 317 6.26 -13.10 6.07
N PRO A 318 6.49 -12.13 6.98
CA PRO A 318 5.95 -10.76 6.87
C PRO A 318 6.18 -10.10 5.50
N VAL A 319 7.31 -10.38 4.85
CA VAL A 319 7.68 -9.86 3.53
C VAL A 319 6.60 -10.10 2.47
N ILE A 320 5.90 -11.24 2.49
CA ILE A 320 4.86 -11.57 1.49
C ILE A 320 3.66 -10.59 1.60
N PHE A 321 3.34 -10.16 2.81
CA PHE A 321 2.20 -9.25 3.06
C PHE A 321 2.60 -7.78 2.92
N TYR A 322 3.76 -7.40 3.46
CA TYR A 322 4.12 -6.00 3.67
C TYR A 322 5.05 -5.44 2.60
N ALA A 323 5.75 -6.27 1.83
CA ALA A 323 6.59 -5.77 0.73
C ALA A 323 5.76 -4.93 -0.24
N PRO A 324 6.33 -3.84 -0.80
CA PRO A 324 5.62 -2.98 -1.73
C PRO A 324 5.10 -3.74 -2.95
N THR A 325 4.01 -3.23 -3.52
CA THR A 325 3.38 -3.82 -4.71
C THR A 325 4.27 -3.83 -5.95
N ASP A 326 5.29 -2.98 -5.96
CA ASP A 326 6.20 -2.83 -7.10
C ASP A 326 7.34 -3.86 -7.03
N LEU A 327 7.57 -4.47 -5.87
CA LEU A 327 8.43 -5.64 -5.66
C LEU A 327 7.62 -6.96 -5.66
N GLY A 328 6.37 -6.92 -6.12
CA GLY A 328 5.48 -8.09 -6.19
C GLY A 328 4.80 -8.49 -4.87
N GLY A 329 4.98 -7.70 -3.80
CA GLY A 329 4.27 -7.88 -2.53
C GLY A 329 2.82 -7.37 -2.57
N LEU A 330 2.13 -7.45 -1.43
CA LEU A 330 0.75 -6.97 -1.31
C LEU A 330 0.65 -5.51 -0.87
N GLY A 331 1.74 -4.92 -0.36
CA GLY A 331 1.77 -3.57 0.19
C GLY A 331 0.73 -3.36 1.29
N MET A 332 0.45 -4.40 2.08
CA MET A 332 -0.53 -4.33 3.15
C MET A 332 -0.01 -3.41 4.26
N LEU A 333 -0.86 -2.57 4.86
CA LEU A 333 -0.45 -1.74 6.00
C LEU A 333 -0.51 -2.57 7.28
N SER A 334 0.60 -2.66 8.01
CA SER A 334 0.65 -3.35 9.30
C SER A 334 0.14 -2.43 10.40
N VAL A 335 -0.80 -2.91 11.22
CA VAL A 335 -1.13 -2.25 12.50
C VAL A 335 -0.24 -2.76 13.65
N GLY A 336 0.75 -3.60 13.32
CA GLY A 336 1.51 -4.37 14.29
C GLY A 336 0.60 -5.33 15.05
N HIS A 337 1.15 -6.41 15.58
CA HIS A 337 0.60 -6.90 16.84
C HIS A 337 1.00 -5.82 17.84
N SER A 338 0.17 -4.78 17.99
CA SER A 338 0.35 -3.74 18.97
C SER A 338 0.81 -4.41 20.25
N LEU A 339 1.88 -3.86 20.83
CA LEU A 339 2.29 -4.06 22.20
C LEU A 339 1.05 -3.94 23.09
N ILE A 340 0.29 -5.02 23.29
CA ILE A 340 -0.81 -5.03 24.23
C ILE A 340 -0.13 -5.05 25.59
N PRO A 341 -0.35 -4.04 26.45
CA PRO A 341 0.14 -4.13 27.81
C PRO A 341 -0.52 -5.37 28.44
N ALA A 342 0.26 -6.40 28.75
CA ALA A 342 -0.14 -7.48 29.64
C ALA A 342 -0.37 -6.86 31.02
N ARG A 343 -1.59 -6.38 31.25
CA ARG A 343 -2.05 -5.89 32.54
C ARG A 343 -2.75 -7.04 33.25
N ASP A 344 -2.53 -7.14 34.56
CA ASP A 344 -3.37 -7.96 35.43
C ASP A 344 -4.84 -7.54 35.26
N LEU A 345 -5.67 -8.45 34.73
CA LEU A 345 -7.10 -8.22 34.46
C LEU A 345 -7.91 -7.92 35.74
N VAL A 346 -7.32 -8.16 36.92
CA VAL A 346 -7.91 -7.94 38.23
C VAL A 346 -7.75 -6.46 38.67
N TYR A 347 -6.56 -5.87 38.58
CA TYR A 347 -6.29 -4.50 39.03
C TYR A 347 -6.60 -3.42 37.98
N SER A 348 -6.54 -3.76 36.69
CA SER A 348 -6.81 -2.84 35.55
C SER A 348 -8.23 -2.25 35.50
N LYS A 349 -9.20 -2.84 36.20
CA LYS A 349 -10.57 -2.28 36.30
C LYS A 349 -10.65 -1.14 37.32
N SER A 350 -9.70 -1.06 38.25
CA SER A 350 -9.78 -0.24 39.46
C SER A 350 -8.90 1.00 39.39
N THR A 351 -7.70 0.92 38.81
CA THR A 351 -6.71 2.01 38.80
C THR A 351 -6.10 2.25 37.42
N SER A 352 -5.79 3.51 37.13
CA SER A 352 -5.14 3.95 35.89
C SER A 352 -3.61 3.70 35.87
N ALA A 353 -2.98 3.59 37.04
CA ALA A 353 -1.58 3.19 37.21
C ALA A 353 -1.45 1.66 37.17
N GLY A 354 -0.85 1.13 36.11
CA GLY A 354 -0.56 -0.30 35.96
C GLY A 354 0.70 -0.51 35.15
N VAL A 355 1.63 -1.29 35.73
CA VAL A 355 2.90 -1.73 35.13
C VAL A 355 2.67 -2.29 33.73
N GLN A 356 3.39 -1.77 32.74
CA GLN A 356 3.27 -2.17 31.34
C GLN A 356 4.18 -3.38 31.08
N PHE A 357 3.67 -4.61 31.23
CA PHE A 357 4.32 -5.76 30.60
C PHE A 357 3.98 -5.73 29.11
N PHE A 358 4.97 -5.82 28.23
CA PHE A 358 4.77 -5.69 26.80
C PHE A 358 4.79 -7.07 26.12
N TYR A 359 3.79 -7.41 25.30
CA TYR A 359 3.96 -8.52 24.34
C TYR A 359 4.96 -8.11 23.25
N SER A 360 5.96 -8.94 22.95
CA SER A 360 6.88 -8.71 21.83
C SER A 360 6.09 -8.42 20.54
N GLY A 361 6.33 -7.26 19.92
CA GLY A 361 5.70 -6.90 18.65
C GLY A 361 6.03 -7.88 17.52
N LEU A 362 5.40 -7.70 16.35
CA LEU A 362 5.80 -8.42 15.14
C LEU A 362 7.23 -8.03 14.78
N THR A 363 8.17 -8.94 14.99
CA THR A 363 9.55 -8.82 14.53
C THR A 363 9.76 -9.64 13.26
N ASN A 364 10.71 -9.20 12.44
CA ASN A 364 11.25 -10.02 11.35
C ASN A 364 12.19 -11.11 11.93
N ALA A 365 12.70 -12.00 11.08
CA ALA A 365 13.63 -13.07 11.46
C ALA A 365 14.88 -12.54 12.23
N ASP A 366 15.34 -11.32 11.91
CA ASP A 366 16.47 -10.66 12.55
C ASP A 366 16.09 -9.82 13.78
N ASN A 367 14.91 -10.05 14.38
CA ASN A 367 14.33 -9.29 15.49
C ASN A 367 14.07 -7.78 15.22
N ILE A 368 14.14 -7.34 13.96
CA ILE A 368 13.80 -5.97 13.58
C ILE A 368 12.27 -5.77 13.65
N PRO A 369 11.76 -4.74 14.36
CA PRO A 369 10.32 -4.52 14.49
C PRO A 369 9.70 -4.05 13.16
N ILE A 370 8.56 -4.63 12.79
CA ILE A 370 7.79 -4.19 11.62
C ILE A 370 7.11 -2.85 11.92
N PRO A 371 7.25 -1.82 11.05
CA PRO A 371 6.59 -0.53 11.20
C PRO A 371 5.08 -0.60 11.44
N ASN A 372 4.61 0.08 12.49
CA ASN A 372 3.20 0.15 12.86
C ASN A 372 2.52 1.44 12.37
N ILE A 373 1.63 1.33 11.38
CA ILE A 373 0.93 2.48 10.77
C ILE A 373 0.16 3.35 11.77
N LEU A 374 -0.23 2.81 12.93
CA LEU A 374 -0.97 3.53 13.97
C LEU A 374 -0.18 4.72 14.56
N GLN A 375 1.16 4.69 14.49
CA GLN A 375 2.05 5.71 15.04
C GLN A 375 2.66 6.64 13.97
N TYR A 376 2.41 6.39 12.69
CA TYR A 376 3.05 7.14 11.58
C TYR A 376 2.37 8.48 11.27
N TYR A 377 1.14 8.67 11.72
CA TYR A 377 0.42 9.92 11.53
C TYR A 377 0.79 10.90 12.63
N THR A 378 1.22 12.11 12.24
CA THR A 378 1.50 13.21 13.17
C THR A 378 0.29 13.44 14.09
N PRO A 379 0.42 13.45 15.43
CA PRO A 379 -0.69 13.71 16.33
C PRO A 379 -1.43 15.02 16.03
N TRP A 380 -2.73 15.10 16.28
CA TRP A 380 -3.54 16.30 16.05
C TRP A 380 -3.03 17.51 16.83
N GLU A 381 -2.56 17.33 18.07
CA GLU A 381 -1.97 18.41 18.87
C GLU A 381 -0.78 19.06 18.16
N THR A 382 0.14 18.24 17.64
CA THR A 382 1.32 18.72 16.90
C THR A 382 0.91 19.36 15.58
N GLU A 383 -0.05 18.77 14.87
CA GLU A 383 -0.59 19.33 13.62
C GLU A 383 -1.17 20.73 13.82
N VAL A 384 -1.97 20.93 14.87
CA VAL A 384 -2.59 22.22 15.20
C VAL A 384 -1.54 23.23 15.68
N ARG A 385 -0.63 22.81 16.56
CA ARG A 385 0.44 23.66 17.10
C ARG A 385 1.40 24.15 16.01
N GLU A 386 1.91 23.25 15.18
CA GLU A 386 2.75 23.62 14.04
C GLU A 386 1.98 24.38 12.97
N GLY A 387 0.70 24.04 12.77
CA GLY A 387 -0.18 24.74 11.85
C GLY A 387 -0.37 26.21 12.23
N LEU A 388 -0.59 26.50 13.51
CA LEU A 388 -0.71 27.88 13.99
C LEU A 388 0.58 28.67 13.76
N LYS A 389 1.74 28.07 14.07
CA LYS A 389 3.05 28.69 13.82
C LYS A 389 3.24 29.00 12.33
N ALA A 390 2.97 28.03 11.47
CA ALA A 390 3.11 28.18 10.01
C ALA A 390 2.18 29.26 9.46
N TRP A 391 0.93 29.34 9.91
CA TRP A 391 0.00 30.39 9.51
C TRP A 391 0.41 31.78 9.99
N THR A 392 0.94 31.90 11.21
CA THR A 392 1.48 33.18 11.72
C THR A 392 2.68 33.63 10.89
N GLU A 393 3.62 32.73 10.60
CA GLU A 393 4.79 33.01 9.76
C GLU A 393 4.38 33.41 8.33
N PHE A 394 3.46 32.68 7.71
CA PHE A 394 2.92 33.02 6.39
C PHE A 394 2.28 34.41 6.37
N ASN A 395 1.47 34.75 7.39
CA ASN A 395 0.83 36.05 7.49
C ASN A 395 1.84 37.18 7.66
N MET A 396 2.93 36.94 8.40
CA MET A 396 4.03 37.89 8.57
C MET A 396 4.75 38.15 7.23
N ARG A 397 5.22 37.09 6.57
CA ARG A 397 5.91 37.20 5.27
C ARG A 397 5.02 37.83 4.19
N ASN A 398 3.73 37.50 4.16
CA ASN A 398 2.78 38.09 3.21
C ASN A 398 2.55 39.59 3.49
N ARG A 399 2.61 40.03 4.75
CA ARG A 399 2.55 41.46 5.10
C ARG A 399 3.83 42.18 4.70
N GLU A 400 4.99 41.58 4.94
CA GLU A 400 6.29 42.12 4.54
C GLU A 400 6.37 42.29 3.01
N ALA A 401 6.03 41.24 2.24
CA ALA A 401 6.00 41.32 0.78
C ALA A 401 5.07 42.45 0.29
N LYS A 402 3.86 42.56 0.86
CA LYS A 402 2.93 43.66 0.53
C LYS A 402 3.47 45.04 0.90
N ALA A 403 4.15 45.16 2.04
CA ALA A 403 4.77 46.42 2.47
C ALA A 403 5.94 46.81 1.56
N SER A 404 6.70 45.83 1.07
CA SER A 404 7.78 46.02 0.08
C SER A 404 7.27 46.19 -1.36
N GLY A 405 5.96 46.12 -1.61
CA GLY A 405 5.37 46.19 -2.96
C GLY A 405 5.64 44.97 -3.84
N THR A 406 6.18 43.88 -3.28
CA THR A 406 6.45 42.63 -3.99
C THR A 406 5.34 41.60 -3.78
N ARG A 407 5.37 40.51 -4.56
CA ARG A 407 4.51 39.35 -4.35
C ARG A 407 5.32 38.25 -3.67
N LEU A 408 4.71 37.59 -2.69
CA LEU A 408 5.31 36.44 -2.01
C LEU A 408 5.58 35.31 -3.02
N CYS A 409 6.83 34.85 -3.10
CA CYS A 409 7.19 33.70 -3.92
C CYS A 409 6.87 32.39 -3.19
N ILE A 410 6.71 31.30 -3.93
CA ILE A 410 6.53 29.95 -3.36
C ILE A 410 7.81 29.48 -2.68
N ASP A 411 8.97 29.84 -3.24
CA ASP A 411 10.29 29.44 -2.72
C ASP A 411 10.52 29.99 -1.29
N ASP A 412 10.01 31.20 -1.01
CA ASP A 412 10.09 31.82 0.32
C ASP A 412 9.29 31.05 1.39
N ILE A 413 8.39 30.14 1.01
CA ILE A 413 7.48 29.46 1.95
C ILE A 413 7.48 27.94 1.79
N GLU A 414 8.44 27.38 1.06
CA GLU A 414 8.47 25.95 0.73
C GLU A 414 8.45 25.05 1.99
N HIS A 415 9.14 25.44 3.05
CA HIS A 415 9.19 24.71 4.33
C HIS A 415 7.87 24.69 5.09
N ILE A 416 7.00 25.70 4.89
CA ILE A 416 5.68 25.81 5.55
C ILE A 416 4.49 25.49 4.66
N ILE A 417 4.67 25.39 3.34
CA ILE A 417 3.56 25.27 2.37
C ILE A 417 2.66 24.05 2.63
N ASN A 418 3.24 22.97 3.16
CA ASN A 418 2.58 21.71 3.49
C ASN A 418 2.15 21.61 4.96
N LYS A 419 2.19 22.72 5.72
CA LYS A 419 1.72 22.81 7.11
C LYS A 419 0.41 23.59 7.21
N GLY A 420 -0.26 23.46 8.37
CA GLY A 420 -1.52 24.15 8.63
C GLY A 420 -2.78 23.33 8.34
N VAL A 421 -3.88 23.71 8.99
CA VAL A 421 -5.24 23.22 8.72
C VAL A 421 -6.15 24.45 8.54
N PRO A 422 -6.56 24.82 7.30
CA PRO A 422 -6.19 24.17 6.03
C PRO A 422 -4.70 24.36 5.70
N ARG A 423 -4.18 23.54 4.78
CA ARG A 423 -2.80 23.64 4.30
C ARG A 423 -2.59 24.97 3.56
N ILE A 424 -1.48 25.65 3.80
CA ILE A 424 -1.16 26.93 3.13
C ILE A 424 -1.17 26.78 1.60
N ARG A 425 -0.72 25.63 1.08
CA ARG A 425 -0.76 25.26 -0.35
C ARG A 425 -2.12 25.50 -1.02
N VAL A 426 -3.22 25.38 -0.28
CA VAL A 426 -4.59 25.56 -0.81
C VAL A 426 -4.76 26.95 -1.44
N LEU A 427 -4.12 27.98 -0.89
CA LEU A 427 -4.17 29.35 -1.40
C LEU A 427 -3.56 29.49 -2.81
N PHE A 428 -2.66 28.59 -3.18
CA PHE A 428 -1.95 28.57 -4.46
C PHE A 428 -2.58 27.59 -5.46
N SER A 429 -3.70 26.96 -5.12
CA SER A 429 -4.44 26.09 -6.04
C SER A 429 -5.06 26.90 -7.19
N ARG A 430 -5.14 26.30 -8.38
CA ARG A 430 -5.85 26.88 -9.54
C ARG A 430 -7.31 27.23 -9.22
N HIS A 431 -7.92 26.48 -8.30
CA HIS A 431 -9.32 26.63 -7.91
C HIS A 431 -9.51 27.49 -6.64
N ALA A 432 -8.45 28.08 -6.08
CA ALA A 432 -8.52 28.84 -4.82
C ALA A 432 -9.60 29.93 -4.80
N LYS A 433 -9.78 30.62 -5.94
CA LYS A 433 -10.82 31.66 -6.09
C LYS A 433 -12.24 31.10 -6.03
N LEU A 434 -12.45 29.85 -6.46
CA LEU A 434 -13.77 29.20 -6.48
C LEU A 434 -14.22 28.75 -5.08
N PHE A 435 -13.27 28.43 -4.18
CA PHE A 435 -13.58 27.98 -2.82
C PHE A 435 -14.33 29.04 -1.99
N GLN A 436 -14.27 30.30 -2.39
CA GLN A 436 -15.06 31.36 -1.76
C GLN A 436 -16.56 31.16 -1.96
N PHE A 437 -16.98 30.60 -3.09
CA PHE A 437 -18.39 30.34 -3.40
C PHE A 437 -18.85 28.98 -2.88
N ASP A 438 -17.93 28.03 -2.70
CA ASP A 438 -18.26 26.68 -2.27
C ASP A 438 -18.44 26.54 -0.75
N LYS A 439 -19.54 27.09 -0.23
CA LYS A 439 -19.89 27.04 1.20
C LYS A 439 -20.64 25.77 1.58
N GLY A 440 -20.51 25.34 2.84
CA GLY A 440 -21.26 24.19 3.38
C GLY A 440 -20.78 22.81 2.89
N PHE A 441 -19.60 22.74 2.27
CA PHE A 441 -19.08 21.50 1.69
C PHE A 441 -18.95 20.35 2.69
N ARG A 442 -18.58 20.62 3.96
CA ARG A 442 -18.49 19.58 5.01
C ARG A 442 -19.83 18.88 5.25
N CYS A 443 -20.91 19.66 5.39
CA CYS A 443 -22.25 19.10 5.58
C CYS A 443 -22.69 18.31 4.34
N ARG A 444 -22.39 18.80 3.13
CA ARG A 444 -22.70 18.07 1.90
C ARG A 444 -21.94 16.75 1.79
N MET A 445 -20.63 16.75 2.04
CA MET A 445 -19.81 15.52 2.06
C MET A 445 -20.40 14.49 3.02
N GLU A 446 -20.82 14.94 4.19
CA GLU A 446 -21.41 14.06 5.18
C GLU A 446 -22.78 13.50 4.78
N PHE A 447 -23.58 14.27 4.04
CA PHE A 447 -24.87 13.83 3.50
C PHE A 447 -24.74 12.94 2.25
N GLN A 448 -23.56 12.86 1.62
CA GLN A 448 -23.33 11.96 0.47
C GLN A 448 -23.62 10.49 0.81
N ARG A 449 -23.54 10.08 2.08
CA ARG A 449 -23.92 8.74 2.53
C ARG A 449 -25.39 8.37 2.21
N TYR A 450 -26.26 9.37 2.06
CA TYR A 450 -27.67 9.19 1.70
C TYR A 450 -27.91 9.26 0.18
N LEU A 451 -26.95 9.77 -0.59
CA LEU A 451 -27.04 9.99 -2.05
C LEU A 451 -26.44 8.83 -2.85
N ALA A 452 -25.21 8.42 -2.52
CA ALA A 452 -24.35 7.74 -3.49
C ALA A 452 -24.49 6.20 -3.52
N GLY A 453 -25.30 5.58 -2.65
CA GLY A 453 -25.32 4.11 -2.45
C GLY A 453 -23.96 3.50 -2.03
N LYS A 454 -22.92 4.34 -1.93
CA LYS A 454 -21.54 4.02 -1.58
C LYS A 454 -21.09 5.01 -0.52
N TYR A 455 -20.55 4.47 0.56
CA TYR A 455 -20.02 5.25 1.67
C TYR A 455 -18.77 6.04 1.23
N LEU A 456 -18.75 7.34 1.48
CA LEU A 456 -17.59 8.20 1.23
C LEU A 456 -16.50 7.91 2.28
N LYS A 457 -15.36 7.39 1.85
CA LYS A 457 -14.24 7.01 2.74
C LYS A 457 -13.78 8.17 3.61
N ASN A 458 -13.43 9.31 3.00
CA ASN A 458 -12.90 10.49 3.69
C ASN A 458 -13.98 11.56 3.86
N TRP A 459 -15.06 11.25 4.59
CA TRP A 459 -16.20 12.16 4.74
C TRP A 459 -15.90 13.44 5.53
N TRP A 460 -14.83 13.46 6.31
CA TRP A 460 -14.49 14.55 7.24
C TRP A 460 -13.53 15.60 6.64
N PHE A 461 -12.89 15.30 5.51
CA PHE A 461 -11.82 16.11 4.93
C PHE A 461 -11.92 16.18 3.40
N HIS A 462 -11.69 17.36 2.82
CA HIS A 462 -11.71 17.58 1.38
C HIS A 462 -10.33 17.97 0.84
N PRO A 463 -9.71 17.17 -0.05
CA PRO A 463 -8.35 17.42 -0.55
C PRO A 463 -8.11 18.81 -1.14
N GLU A 464 -9.11 19.41 -1.79
CA GLU A 464 -8.95 20.73 -2.41
C GLU A 464 -9.16 21.91 -1.45
N HIS A 465 -10.06 21.76 -0.46
CA HIS A 465 -10.37 22.84 0.49
C HIS A 465 -9.41 22.86 1.66
N ASP A 466 -9.08 21.66 2.15
CA ASP A 466 -8.25 21.49 3.34
C ASP A 466 -6.77 21.23 2.96
N GLY A 467 -6.49 20.81 1.72
CA GLY A 467 -5.15 20.40 1.24
C GLY A 467 -4.73 19.06 1.82
N ASN A 468 -3.92 18.21 1.15
CA ASN A 468 -3.66 16.83 1.62
C ASN A 468 -3.02 16.73 3.04
N ILE A 469 -3.84 16.71 4.10
CA ILE A 469 -3.40 16.64 5.50
C ILE A 469 -2.72 15.30 5.80
N CYS A 470 -3.12 14.25 5.08
CA CYS A 470 -2.59 12.89 5.22
C CYS A 470 -1.38 12.60 4.30
N GLY A 471 -0.90 13.60 3.56
CA GLY A 471 0.13 13.44 2.53
C GLY A 471 1.50 13.07 3.09
N GLY A 472 2.28 12.30 2.32
CA GLY A 472 3.68 11.95 2.63
C GLY A 472 3.88 10.93 3.75
N VAL A 473 2.84 10.58 4.53
CA VAL A 473 2.91 9.57 5.60
C VAL A 473 3.15 8.17 5.02
N LEU A 474 2.39 7.80 3.98
CA LEU A 474 2.49 6.46 3.39
C LEU A 474 3.82 6.24 2.67
N GLU A 475 4.45 7.29 2.13
CA GLU A 475 5.76 7.16 1.49
C GLU A 475 6.88 6.97 2.51
N ARG A 476 6.84 7.71 3.63
CA ARG A 476 7.76 7.47 4.76
C ARG A 476 7.57 6.05 5.31
N TYR A 477 6.33 5.61 5.53
CA TYR A 477 6.01 4.26 5.94
C TYR A 477 6.57 3.20 4.98
N ARG A 478 6.45 3.44 3.67
CA ARG A 478 6.96 2.53 2.64
C ARG A 478 8.49 2.41 2.68
N VAL A 479 9.21 3.51 2.86
CA VAL A 479 10.68 3.50 2.98
C VAL A 479 11.10 2.71 4.22
N ASP A 480 10.51 3.01 5.38
CA ASP A 480 10.83 2.31 6.63
C ASP A 480 10.47 0.84 6.57
N MET A 481 9.36 0.48 5.92
CA MET A 481 8.97 -0.92 5.71
C MET A 481 10.00 -1.66 4.85
N ASN A 482 10.52 -1.03 3.80
CA ASN A 482 11.57 -1.65 2.99
C ASN A 482 12.84 -1.91 3.82
N ILE A 483 13.22 -0.96 4.67
CA ILE A 483 14.38 -1.10 5.56
C ILE A 483 14.13 -2.24 6.56
N ALA A 484 12.95 -2.29 7.19
CA ALA A 484 12.60 -3.31 8.16
C ALA A 484 12.54 -4.73 7.59
N LEU A 485 12.28 -4.85 6.27
CA LEU A 485 12.29 -6.12 5.54
C LEU A 485 13.69 -6.52 5.02
N GLY A 486 14.75 -5.75 5.33
CA GLY A 486 16.12 -6.04 4.92
C GLY A 486 16.56 -5.38 3.61
N GLY A 487 15.80 -4.41 3.09
CA GLY A 487 16.07 -3.73 1.83
C GLY A 487 15.54 -4.49 0.61
N VAL A 488 15.71 -3.90 -0.58
CA VAL A 488 15.12 -4.44 -1.82
C VAL A 488 15.70 -5.81 -2.19
N GLU A 489 17.01 -6.00 -2.03
CA GLU A 489 17.69 -7.25 -2.38
C GLU A 489 17.20 -8.41 -1.51
N ALA A 490 17.14 -8.23 -0.19
CA ALA A 490 16.63 -9.25 0.73
C ALA A 490 15.17 -9.63 0.42
N ILE A 491 14.32 -8.63 0.10
CA ILE A 491 12.94 -8.88 -0.34
C ILE A 491 12.91 -9.75 -1.60
N LEU A 492 13.79 -9.49 -2.56
CA LEU A 492 13.83 -10.21 -3.83
C LEU A 492 14.42 -11.62 -3.73
N GLU A 493 15.25 -11.92 -2.73
CA GLU A 493 15.73 -13.30 -2.46
C GLU A 493 14.59 -14.28 -2.17
N HIS A 494 13.49 -13.79 -1.61
CA HIS A 494 12.28 -14.56 -1.35
C HIS A 494 11.45 -14.87 -2.62
N SER A 495 11.85 -14.32 -3.77
CA SER A 495 11.09 -14.34 -5.02
C SER A 495 11.81 -15.04 -6.18
N LEU A 496 11.11 -15.26 -7.30
CA LEU A 496 11.70 -15.74 -8.56
C LEU A 496 12.48 -14.68 -9.35
N PHE A 497 12.81 -13.53 -8.74
CA PHE A 497 13.52 -12.45 -9.41
C PHE A 497 14.79 -12.94 -10.14
N LYS A 498 15.69 -13.64 -9.45
CA LYS A 498 16.94 -14.13 -10.07
C LYS A 498 16.70 -15.10 -11.22
N GLY A 499 15.68 -15.97 -11.11
CA GLY A 499 15.28 -16.92 -12.16
C GLY A 499 14.83 -16.25 -13.46
N THR A 500 14.36 -15.00 -13.41
CA THR A 500 14.02 -14.23 -14.62
C THR A 500 15.25 -13.81 -15.43
N GLY A 501 16.44 -13.76 -14.80
CA GLY A 501 17.68 -13.33 -15.44
C GLY A 501 17.72 -11.83 -15.78
N PHE A 502 16.92 -10.98 -15.13
CA PHE A 502 17.13 -9.54 -15.20
C PHE A 502 18.44 -9.15 -14.49
N PRO A 503 19.23 -8.20 -15.05
CA PRO A 503 20.52 -7.79 -14.46
C PRO A 503 20.35 -6.90 -13.23
N SER A 504 19.27 -6.13 -13.16
CA SER A 504 18.92 -5.25 -12.03
C SER A 504 17.41 -5.29 -11.80
N TRP A 505 16.99 -4.98 -10.58
CA TRP A 505 15.58 -4.83 -10.22
C TRP A 505 15.01 -3.45 -10.62
N GLU A 506 15.89 -2.49 -10.92
CA GLU A 506 15.50 -1.14 -11.33
C GLU A 506 14.77 -1.15 -12.68
N GLY A 507 13.66 -0.42 -12.78
CA GLY A 507 12.84 -0.35 -14.00
C GLY A 507 12.02 -1.61 -14.30
N ILE A 508 11.95 -2.58 -13.38
CA ILE A 508 11.04 -3.71 -13.51
C ILE A 508 9.62 -3.28 -13.17
N GLU A 509 8.71 -3.58 -14.09
CA GLU A 509 7.31 -3.27 -13.92
C GLU A 509 6.44 -4.52 -14.11
N PHE A 510 5.45 -4.67 -13.22
CA PHE A 510 4.39 -5.66 -13.39
C PHE A 510 3.35 -5.11 -14.37
N ASN A 511 2.99 -5.88 -15.40
CA ASN A 511 1.94 -5.49 -16.33
C ASN A 511 0.57 -5.46 -15.64
N ARG A 512 0.15 -4.25 -15.25
CA ARG A 512 -1.14 -3.99 -14.59
C ARG A 512 -2.22 -3.50 -15.56
N SER A 513 -1.84 -2.93 -16.72
CA SER A 513 -2.75 -2.25 -17.65
C SER A 513 -3.11 -3.09 -18.88
N GLY A 514 -2.20 -3.92 -19.39
CA GLY A 514 -2.37 -4.72 -20.62
C GLY A 514 -2.76 -6.19 -20.44
N GLY A 515 -3.03 -6.64 -19.21
CA GLY A 515 -3.38 -8.04 -18.92
C GLY A 515 -4.72 -8.49 -19.52
N PHE A 516 -4.83 -9.78 -19.84
CA PHE A 516 -6.07 -10.44 -20.30
C PHE A 516 -7.27 -10.14 -19.39
N GLU A 517 -7.03 -9.95 -18.11
CA GLU A 517 -8.04 -9.63 -17.11
C GLU A 517 -8.72 -8.28 -17.38
N ASN A 518 -7.97 -7.28 -17.84
CA ASN A 518 -8.51 -5.94 -18.12
C ASN A 518 -9.35 -5.93 -19.39
N SER A 519 -8.95 -6.67 -20.43
CA SER A 519 -9.75 -6.77 -21.66
C SER A 519 -11.10 -7.48 -21.44
N LYS A 520 -11.17 -8.36 -20.43
CA LYS A 520 -12.40 -9.07 -20.05
C LYS A 520 -13.15 -8.46 -18.87
N LYS A 521 -12.63 -7.40 -18.24
CA LYS A 521 -13.23 -6.75 -17.07
C LYS A 521 -14.65 -6.24 -17.35
N ASP A 522 -14.81 -5.58 -18.50
CA ASP A 522 -16.09 -4.98 -18.92
C ASP A 522 -16.93 -5.91 -19.79
N SER A 523 -16.42 -7.12 -20.08
CA SER A 523 -17.17 -8.12 -20.82
C SER A 523 -18.29 -8.74 -19.95
N LYS A 524 -19.42 -9.06 -20.58
CA LYS A 524 -20.53 -9.78 -19.93
C LYS A 524 -20.10 -11.24 -19.72
N LEU A 525 -19.73 -11.57 -18.49
CA LEU A 525 -19.32 -12.91 -18.08
C LEU A 525 -20.28 -13.46 -17.03
N ALA A 526 -20.46 -14.77 -17.03
CA ALA A 526 -21.16 -15.44 -15.94
C ALA A 526 -20.43 -15.22 -14.60
N LYS A 527 -21.17 -15.22 -13.49
CA LYS A 527 -20.61 -14.98 -12.14
C LYS A 527 -19.45 -15.93 -11.82
N GLN A 528 -19.55 -17.20 -12.21
CA GLN A 528 -18.50 -18.21 -12.03
C GLN A 528 -17.24 -17.89 -12.87
N GLN A 529 -17.41 -17.48 -14.12
CA GLN A 529 -16.30 -17.06 -14.99
C GLN A 529 -15.59 -15.82 -14.42
N ARG A 530 -16.35 -14.85 -13.91
CA ARG A 530 -15.82 -13.64 -13.27
C ARG A 530 -15.06 -13.95 -11.98
N ALA A 531 -15.53 -14.92 -11.18
CA ALA A 531 -14.79 -15.41 -10.02
C ALA A 531 -13.48 -16.11 -10.45
N GLY A 532 -13.50 -16.87 -11.54
CA GLY A 532 -12.31 -17.50 -12.12
C GLY A 532 -11.23 -16.52 -12.60
N LEU A 533 -11.62 -15.32 -13.06
CA LEU A 533 -10.65 -14.29 -13.47
C LEU A 533 -9.74 -13.83 -12.32
N ALA A 534 -10.20 -13.89 -11.06
CA ALA A 534 -9.38 -13.53 -9.92
C ALA A 534 -8.22 -14.53 -9.66
N ASN A 535 -8.32 -15.75 -10.21
CA ASN A 535 -7.29 -16.77 -10.04
C ASN A 535 -6.01 -16.47 -10.83
N VAL A 536 -6.11 -15.73 -11.94
CA VAL A 536 -4.94 -15.40 -12.78
C VAL A 536 -3.91 -14.54 -12.02
N PRO A 537 -4.28 -13.38 -11.44
CA PRO A 537 -3.33 -12.59 -10.67
C PRO A 537 -2.89 -13.28 -9.37
N ASN A 538 -3.75 -14.10 -8.75
CA ASN A 538 -3.37 -14.90 -7.57
C ASN A 538 -2.33 -15.96 -7.91
N ARG A 539 -2.45 -16.59 -9.09
CA ARG A 539 -1.47 -17.56 -9.59
C ARG A 539 -0.14 -16.89 -9.91
N ARG A 540 -0.16 -15.68 -10.49
CA ARG A 540 1.04 -14.86 -10.69
C ARG A 540 1.73 -14.52 -9.37
N PHE A 541 0.96 -14.08 -8.37
CA PHE A 541 1.48 -13.81 -7.03
C PHE A 541 2.12 -15.06 -6.39
N ALA A 542 1.42 -16.19 -6.45
CA ALA A 542 1.93 -17.46 -5.91
C ALA A 542 3.19 -17.95 -6.63
N LEU A 543 3.30 -17.72 -7.94
CA LEU A 543 4.50 -18.03 -8.71
C LEU A 543 5.66 -17.11 -8.32
N TRP A 544 5.43 -15.80 -8.19
CA TRP A 544 6.47 -14.84 -7.80
C TRP A 544 7.12 -15.20 -6.46
N TRP A 545 6.31 -15.53 -5.45
CA TRP A 545 6.75 -15.94 -4.11
C TRP A 545 6.98 -17.45 -3.97
N CYS A 546 7.09 -18.19 -5.09
CA CYS A 546 7.22 -19.65 -5.09
C CYS A 546 8.39 -20.15 -4.22
N PRO A 547 9.62 -19.59 -4.26
CA PRO A 547 10.74 -20.10 -3.48
C PRO A 547 10.50 -20.09 -1.98
N THR A 548 9.73 -19.11 -1.48
CA THR A 548 9.38 -18.98 -0.05
C THR A 548 8.15 -19.81 0.32
N ILE A 549 7.11 -19.82 -0.52
CA ILE A 549 5.87 -20.56 -0.23
C ILE A 549 6.08 -22.08 -0.35
N ASN A 550 6.88 -22.52 -1.32
CA ASN A 550 7.21 -23.93 -1.58
C ASN A 550 8.55 -24.32 -0.92
N ARG A 551 8.68 -24.03 0.38
CA ARG A 551 9.88 -24.36 1.16
C ARG A 551 9.76 -25.71 1.88
N SER A 552 10.90 -26.33 2.15
CA SER A 552 11.03 -27.66 2.76
C SER A 552 10.88 -27.65 4.29
N ASP A 553 11.19 -26.53 4.96
CA ASP A 553 11.07 -26.38 6.41
C ASP A 553 9.61 -26.16 6.86
N VAL A 554 8.82 -27.24 6.83
CA VAL A 554 7.41 -27.24 7.24
C VAL A 554 7.16 -28.50 8.07
N GLN A 555 6.75 -28.32 9.33
CA GLN A 555 6.56 -29.37 10.35
C GLN A 555 5.68 -30.59 9.94
N ALA A 556 5.03 -30.58 8.78
CA ALA A 556 4.34 -31.73 8.21
C ALA A 556 4.08 -31.52 6.70
N GLY A 557 4.75 -32.30 5.85
CA GLY A 557 4.45 -32.34 4.41
C GLY A 557 5.26 -33.41 3.68
N PHE A 558 4.59 -34.27 2.92
CA PHE A 558 5.25 -35.15 1.97
C PHE A 558 5.70 -34.34 0.74
N GLU A 559 6.96 -34.49 0.36
CA GLU A 559 7.47 -33.92 -0.88
C GLU A 559 6.98 -34.76 -2.07
N THR A 560 6.40 -34.10 -3.06
CA THR A 560 5.96 -34.75 -4.31
C THR A 560 6.67 -34.12 -5.49
N LYS A 561 7.30 -34.94 -6.35
CA LYS A 561 7.94 -34.47 -7.57
C LYS A 561 6.90 -34.17 -8.66
N ILE A 562 7.09 -33.11 -9.45
CA ILE A 562 6.29 -32.86 -10.65
C ILE A 562 6.82 -33.73 -11.79
N ASP A 563 5.93 -34.44 -12.49
CA ASP A 563 6.27 -35.34 -13.60
C ASP A 563 7.18 -34.66 -14.63
N THR A 564 8.19 -35.38 -15.13
CA THR A 564 9.16 -34.92 -16.14
C THR A 564 10.02 -33.71 -15.75
N THR A 565 10.03 -33.34 -14.47
CA THR A 565 10.85 -32.22 -13.95
C THR A 565 11.53 -32.59 -12.65
N GLY A 566 12.56 -31.83 -12.28
CA GLY A 566 13.21 -31.95 -10.98
C GLY A 566 12.65 -31.03 -9.89
N VAL A 567 11.41 -30.57 -10.04
CA VAL A 567 10.79 -29.69 -9.06
C VAL A 567 10.04 -30.49 -8.00
N PHE A 568 10.43 -30.30 -6.74
CA PHE A 568 9.78 -30.89 -5.57
C PHE A 568 8.73 -29.92 -4.99
N MET A 569 7.51 -30.40 -4.84
CA MET A 569 6.41 -29.68 -4.20
C MET A 569 6.31 -30.09 -2.74
N CYS A 570 6.56 -29.15 -1.84
CA CYS A 570 6.46 -29.33 -0.40
C CYS A 570 4.99 -29.10 0.01
N GLY A 571 4.13 -30.11 -0.16
CA GLY A 571 2.70 -30.05 0.17
C GLY A 571 1.76 -29.71 -1.01
N LYS A 572 0.45 -29.72 -0.73
CA LYS A 572 -0.61 -29.62 -1.76
C LYS A 572 -0.89 -28.17 -2.22
N LEU A 573 0.08 -27.58 -2.92
CA LEU A 573 0.03 -26.21 -3.47
C LEU A 573 -0.36 -26.21 -4.96
N GLU A 574 -1.63 -26.50 -5.26
CA GLU A 574 -2.11 -26.72 -6.63
C GLU A 574 -1.91 -25.52 -7.57
N THR A 575 -2.06 -24.30 -7.05
CA THR A 575 -1.87 -23.05 -7.81
C THR A 575 -0.44 -22.92 -8.35
N ILE A 576 0.56 -23.24 -7.51
CA ILE A 576 1.98 -23.18 -7.87
C ILE A 576 2.32 -24.34 -8.80
N LYS A 577 1.85 -25.56 -8.48
CA LYS A 577 2.06 -26.76 -9.31
C LYS A 577 1.62 -26.51 -10.76
N LYS A 578 0.42 -25.96 -10.97
CA LYS A 578 -0.08 -25.62 -12.32
C LYS A 578 0.84 -24.61 -13.04
N SER A 579 1.34 -23.58 -12.36
CA SER A 579 2.30 -22.61 -12.93
C SER A 579 3.58 -23.28 -13.40
N LEU A 580 4.18 -24.13 -12.57
CA LEU A 580 5.43 -24.79 -12.90
C LEU A 580 5.27 -25.79 -14.06
N ILE A 581 4.18 -26.57 -14.09
CA ILE A 581 3.86 -27.44 -15.24
C ILE A 581 3.77 -26.64 -16.55
N LYS A 582 3.14 -25.45 -16.50
CA LYS A 582 3.03 -24.59 -17.67
C LYS A 582 4.40 -24.08 -18.14
N ILE A 583 5.25 -23.64 -17.22
CA ILE A 583 6.61 -23.16 -17.52
C ILE A 583 7.43 -24.26 -18.19
N PHE A 584 7.41 -25.48 -17.63
CA PHE A 584 8.21 -26.62 -18.12
C PHE A 584 7.59 -27.45 -19.23
N SER A 585 6.42 -27.04 -19.76
CA SER A 585 5.72 -27.74 -20.84
C SER A 585 6.57 -27.95 -22.09
N GLY A 586 6.34 -29.07 -22.81
CA GLY A 586 7.10 -29.43 -24.01
C GLY A 586 8.53 -29.89 -23.72
N SER A 587 8.70 -30.64 -22.62
CA SER A 587 9.98 -31.21 -22.14
C SER A 587 11.08 -30.16 -21.97
N LEU A 588 10.74 -28.97 -21.47
CA LEU A 588 11.72 -27.89 -21.36
C LEU A 588 12.85 -28.24 -20.38
N TRP A 589 12.55 -28.99 -19.31
CA TRP A 589 13.57 -29.45 -18.37
C TRP A 589 14.65 -30.30 -19.04
N GLU A 590 14.23 -31.35 -19.75
CA GLU A 590 15.11 -32.24 -20.52
C GLU A 590 15.89 -31.45 -21.59
N LYS A 591 15.24 -30.51 -22.28
CA LYS A 591 15.88 -29.64 -23.27
C LYS A 591 16.94 -28.71 -22.66
N CYS A 592 16.68 -28.14 -21.48
CA CYS A 592 17.67 -27.34 -20.76
C CYS A 592 18.89 -28.18 -20.40
N HIS A 593 18.68 -29.40 -19.89
CA HIS A 593 19.77 -30.31 -19.55
C HIS A 593 20.59 -30.67 -20.80
N GLY A 594 19.92 -31.15 -21.85
CA GLY A 594 20.57 -31.52 -23.10
C GLY A 594 21.32 -30.37 -23.78
N ALA A 595 20.75 -29.16 -23.78
CA ALA A 595 21.41 -27.99 -24.38
C ALA A 595 22.67 -27.59 -23.62
N VAL A 596 22.64 -27.58 -22.28
CA VAL A 596 23.83 -27.26 -21.47
C VAL A 596 24.92 -28.32 -21.68
N VAL A 597 24.55 -29.61 -21.62
CA VAL A 597 25.47 -30.73 -21.85
C VAL A 597 26.11 -30.63 -23.23
N HIS A 598 25.33 -30.32 -24.27
CA HIS A 598 25.82 -30.15 -25.63
C HIS A 598 26.79 -28.97 -25.76
N ASP A 599 26.46 -27.81 -25.18
CA ASP A 599 27.32 -26.62 -25.21
C ASP A 599 28.67 -26.88 -24.51
N ILE A 600 28.65 -27.56 -23.35
CA ILE A 600 29.88 -27.97 -22.65
C ILE A 600 30.69 -28.93 -23.52
N ALA A 601 30.05 -30.00 -24.04
CA ALA A 601 30.73 -30.99 -24.86
C ALA A 601 31.34 -30.41 -26.15
N SER A 602 30.61 -29.50 -26.81
CA SER A 602 31.10 -28.81 -28.01
C SER A 602 32.33 -27.98 -27.69
N LYS A 603 32.31 -27.21 -26.58
CA LYS A 603 33.46 -26.36 -26.25
C LYS A 603 34.68 -27.15 -25.80
N LEU A 604 34.47 -28.27 -25.11
CA LEU A 604 35.54 -29.19 -24.75
C LEU A 604 36.16 -29.87 -26.00
N LYS A 605 35.38 -30.11 -27.06
CA LYS A 605 35.89 -30.59 -28.35
C LYS A 605 36.73 -29.54 -29.08
N ASP A 606 36.33 -28.27 -29.05
CA ASP A 606 37.11 -27.19 -29.67
C ASP A 606 38.51 -27.03 -29.04
N ILE A 607 38.61 -27.24 -27.72
CA ILE A 607 39.83 -27.05 -26.91
C ILE A 607 40.48 -28.41 -26.59
N MET A 608 40.12 -29.46 -27.35
CA MET A 608 40.57 -30.83 -27.09
C MET A 608 42.10 -30.96 -27.13
N VAL A 609 42.77 -30.25 -28.05
CA VAL A 609 44.23 -30.25 -28.20
C VAL A 609 44.91 -29.55 -27.02
N ASP A 610 44.41 -28.38 -26.61
CA ASP A 610 45.01 -27.61 -25.50
C ASP A 610 44.84 -28.30 -24.14
N LEU A 611 43.83 -29.17 -24.00
CA LEU A 611 43.58 -29.99 -22.81
C LEU A 611 44.32 -31.35 -22.85
N ASP A 612 45.12 -31.65 -23.86
CA ASP A 612 45.77 -32.96 -24.07
C ASP A 612 44.77 -34.14 -24.03
N ALA A 613 43.58 -33.93 -24.60
CA ALA A 613 42.53 -34.93 -24.71
C ALA A 613 42.64 -35.68 -26.05
N ALA A 614 42.60 -37.01 -26.01
CA ALA A 614 42.52 -37.85 -27.21
C ALA A 614 41.09 -37.94 -27.75
N SER A 615 40.08 -37.90 -26.88
CA SER A 615 38.67 -37.86 -27.31
C SER A 615 37.75 -37.24 -26.25
N VAL A 616 36.70 -36.58 -26.72
CA VAL A 616 35.59 -36.07 -25.90
C VAL A 616 34.28 -36.66 -26.43
N THR A 617 33.69 -37.56 -25.66
CA THR A 617 32.50 -38.32 -26.07
C THR A 617 31.27 -37.90 -25.26
N LEU A 618 30.19 -37.63 -25.97
CA LEU A 618 28.87 -37.43 -25.37
C LEU A 618 28.26 -38.81 -25.10
N GLN A 619 27.89 -39.10 -23.86
CA GLN A 619 27.34 -40.39 -23.49
C GLN A 619 25.84 -40.43 -23.79
N GLN A 620 25.34 -41.57 -24.29
CA GLN A 620 23.92 -41.78 -24.53
C GLN A 620 23.21 -42.00 -23.19
N GLN A 621 22.52 -40.97 -22.70
CA GLN A 621 21.82 -41.02 -21.41
C GLN A 621 20.41 -41.59 -21.52
N HIS A 622 19.93 -42.15 -20.42
CA HIS A 622 18.51 -42.45 -20.26
C HIS A 622 17.70 -41.14 -20.29
N PRO A 623 16.56 -41.06 -21.01
CA PRO A 623 15.78 -39.82 -21.15
C PRO A 623 15.39 -39.17 -19.82
N GLN A 624 15.16 -40.00 -18.79
CA GLN A 624 14.71 -39.55 -17.46
C GLN A 624 15.85 -39.13 -16.52
N LYS A 625 17.12 -39.26 -16.94
CA LYS A 625 18.28 -38.97 -16.08
C LYS A 625 18.24 -37.54 -15.54
N SER A 626 17.88 -36.58 -16.37
CA SER A 626 17.88 -35.14 -16.04
C SER A 626 17.00 -34.75 -14.84
N TYR A 627 16.02 -35.56 -14.44
CA TYR A 627 15.14 -35.33 -13.28
C TYR A 627 15.07 -36.52 -12.31
N THR A 628 16.11 -37.35 -12.31
CA THR A 628 16.32 -38.44 -11.36
C THR A 628 17.40 -38.03 -10.37
N TYR A 629 17.07 -38.04 -9.07
CA TYR A 629 17.95 -37.52 -8.00
C TYR A 629 18.50 -38.59 -7.06
N THR A 630 18.07 -39.85 -7.23
CA THR A 630 18.51 -41.02 -6.46
C THR A 630 19.79 -41.65 -7.02
N SER A 631 20.05 -41.42 -8.30
CA SER A 631 21.18 -41.99 -9.04
C SER A 631 21.41 -41.15 -10.29
N SER A 632 22.66 -41.07 -10.74
CA SER A 632 23.05 -40.36 -11.95
C SER A 632 24.11 -41.16 -12.73
N ALA A 633 24.47 -40.66 -13.92
CA ALA A 633 25.52 -41.20 -14.78
C ALA A 633 26.29 -40.05 -15.47
N PRO A 634 27.58 -40.24 -15.81
CA PRO A 634 28.38 -39.27 -16.57
C PRO A 634 27.73 -38.83 -17.88
N ASP A 635 27.59 -37.52 -18.15
CA ASP A 635 27.09 -37.00 -19.43
C ASP A 635 28.19 -36.94 -20.50
N ILE A 636 29.39 -36.56 -20.09
CA ILE A 636 30.55 -36.39 -20.96
C ILE A 636 31.70 -37.20 -20.38
N VAL A 637 32.37 -37.97 -21.24
CA VAL A 637 33.59 -38.70 -20.89
C VAL A 637 34.72 -38.25 -21.80
N MET A 638 35.81 -37.83 -21.18
CA MET A 638 37.06 -37.45 -21.84
C MET A 638 38.11 -38.54 -21.62
N VAL A 639 38.88 -38.83 -22.66
CA VAL A 639 40.03 -39.75 -22.61
C VAL A 639 41.28 -38.94 -22.93
N SER A 640 42.32 -39.08 -22.13
CA SER A 640 43.54 -38.30 -22.27
C SER A 640 44.52 -38.92 -23.28
N ALA A 641 45.33 -38.09 -23.94
CA ALA A 641 46.41 -38.57 -24.81
C ALA A 641 47.66 -38.95 -23.99
N SER A 642 48.01 -38.14 -22.98
CA SER A 642 48.92 -38.50 -21.88
C SER A 642 48.19 -38.45 -20.53
N ARG A 643 48.66 -39.12 -19.47
CA ARG A 643 47.92 -39.18 -18.19
C ARG A 643 47.81 -37.79 -17.57
N TRP A 644 46.60 -37.31 -17.31
CA TRP A 644 46.39 -36.00 -16.69
C TRP A 644 46.78 -36.01 -15.22
N PRO A 645 47.55 -35.02 -14.74
CA PRO A 645 47.70 -34.76 -13.31
C PRO A 645 46.40 -34.16 -12.77
N VAL A 646 45.92 -34.66 -11.64
CA VAL A 646 44.64 -34.29 -11.04
C VAL A 646 44.87 -33.69 -9.66
N THR A 647 43.98 -32.79 -9.23
CA THR A 647 44.04 -32.22 -7.87
C THR A 647 44.06 -33.28 -6.78
N ALA A 648 44.82 -33.03 -5.70
CA ALA A 648 44.94 -33.98 -4.58
C ALA A 648 43.62 -34.24 -3.84
N LYS A 649 42.71 -33.25 -3.84
CA LYS A 649 41.36 -33.34 -3.28
C LYS A 649 40.35 -32.68 -4.23
N PRO A 650 39.07 -33.06 -4.18
CA PRO A 650 38.05 -32.35 -4.95
C PRO A 650 37.83 -30.94 -4.38
N THR A 651 37.73 -29.94 -5.25
CA THR A 651 37.56 -28.52 -4.88
C THR A 651 36.37 -27.91 -5.63
N ALA A 652 35.83 -26.80 -5.12
CA ALA A 652 34.73 -26.09 -5.78
C ALA A 652 35.25 -25.25 -6.96
N LEU A 653 34.36 -24.94 -7.90
CA LEU A 653 34.65 -24.09 -9.06
C LEU A 653 35.12 -22.68 -8.65
N SER A 654 34.61 -22.17 -7.53
CA SER A 654 34.92 -20.84 -6.98
C SER A 654 36.19 -20.78 -6.13
N ASP A 655 36.81 -21.92 -5.81
CA ASP A 655 37.99 -21.95 -4.95
C ASP A 655 39.22 -21.47 -5.75
N GLU A 656 39.73 -20.28 -5.48
CA GLU A 656 40.91 -19.71 -6.16
C GLU A 656 42.25 -20.12 -5.52
N GLY A 657 42.23 -20.82 -4.38
CA GLY A 657 43.44 -21.30 -3.69
C GLY A 657 44.18 -22.35 -4.50
N GLY A 658 45.49 -22.14 -4.70
CA GLY A 658 46.38 -22.91 -5.59
C GLY A 658 46.14 -24.42 -5.57
N ASP A 659 45.38 -24.90 -6.55
CA ASP A 659 45.14 -26.32 -6.76
C ASP A 659 46.48 -27.05 -6.99
N GLU A 660 46.81 -28.02 -6.13
CA GLU A 660 48.01 -28.84 -6.27
C GLU A 660 47.72 -30.09 -7.11
N TYR A 661 48.35 -30.18 -8.29
CA TYR A 661 48.13 -31.25 -9.28
C TYR A 661 49.10 -32.44 -9.14
N LYS A 662 49.79 -32.60 -7.99
CA LYS A 662 50.96 -33.50 -7.90
C LYS A 662 50.68 -34.94 -7.41
N ALA A 663 49.48 -35.23 -6.91
CA ALA A 663 49.25 -36.46 -6.14
C ALA A 663 48.75 -37.68 -6.96
N HIS A 664 47.91 -37.48 -7.99
CA HIS A 664 47.25 -38.58 -8.71
C HIS A 664 47.16 -38.29 -10.21
N THR A 665 47.28 -39.33 -11.06
CA THR A 665 47.10 -39.19 -12.51
C THR A 665 45.94 -40.05 -13.03
N THR A 666 45.18 -39.53 -13.98
CA THR A 666 44.03 -40.23 -14.60
C THR A 666 44.15 -40.30 -16.13
N SER A 667 43.60 -41.35 -16.74
CA SER A 667 43.46 -41.48 -18.20
C SER A 667 42.05 -41.18 -18.71
N LYS A 668 41.06 -41.17 -17.81
CA LYS A 668 39.65 -40.91 -18.10
C LYS A 668 39.09 -39.89 -17.13
N TYR A 669 38.21 -39.02 -17.62
CA TYR A 669 37.61 -37.95 -16.84
C TYR A 669 36.14 -37.75 -17.19
N TRP A 670 35.28 -37.59 -16.19
CA TRP A 670 33.84 -37.48 -16.39
C TRP A 670 33.27 -36.12 -15.98
N VAL A 671 32.24 -35.68 -16.68
CA VAL A 671 31.44 -34.50 -16.33
C VAL A 671 29.97 -34.92 -16.25
N ASP A 672 29.32 -34.58 -15.14
CA ASP A 672 27.89 -34.79 -14.92
C ASP A 672 27.20 -33.45 -14.66
N VAL A 673 26.13 -33.15 -15.40
CA VAL A 673 25.35 -31.92 -15.27
C VAL A 673 24.06 -32.20 -14.51
N GLN A 674 23.87 -31.48 -13.40
CA GLN A 674 22.71 -31.58 -12.53
C GLN A 674 21.88 -30.29 -12.60
N LEU A 675 20.62 -30.42 -12.98
CA LEU A 675 19.66 -29.32 -12.88
C LEU A 675 18.95 -29.37 -11.53
N ARG A 676 18.60 -28.19 -11.01
CA ARG A 676 17.89 -28.05 -9.75
C ARG A 676 16.86 -26.92 -9.82
N TRP A 677 15.80 -27.06 -9.03
CA TRP A 677 14.88 -25.97 -8.71
C TRP A 677 14.95 -25.67 -7.22
N GLY A 678 15.70 -24.64 -6.83
CA GLY A 678 15.90 -24.28 -5.43
C GLY A 678 14.66 -23.66 -4.76
N ASN A 679 14.69 -23.65 -3.43
CA ASN A 679 13.78 -22.91 -2.57
C ASN A 679 14.56 -21.95 -1.67
N TYR A 680 13.87 -21.09 -0.91
CA TYR A 680 14.51 -20.09 -0.07
C TYR A 680 15.48 -20.71 0.95
N ASP A 681 15.15 -21.86 1.53
CA ASP A 681 15.96 -22.50 2.57
C ASP A 681 17.23 -23.17 2.04
N SER A 682 17.25 -23.55 0.76
CA SER A 682 18.26 -24.48 0.23
C SER A 682 18.86 -24.06 -1.11
N HIS A 683 18.97 -22.78 -1.42
CA HIS A 683 19.47 -22.30 -2.72
C HIS A 683 21.01 -22.19 -2.83
N ASN A 684 21.78 -22.67 -1.85
CA ASN A 684 23.24 -22.77 -1.95
C ASN A 684 23.63 -23.88 -2.96
N ILE A 685 23.94 -23.48 -4.19
CA ILE A 685 24.24 -24.41 -5.28
C ILE A 685 25.60 -25.10 -5.14
N ALA A 686 26.58 -24.47 -4.48
CA ALA A 686 27.90 -25.05 -4.26
C ALA A 686 27.86 -26.22 -3.27
N GLU A 687 27.11 -26.05 -2.18
CA GLU A 687 26.89 -27.12 -1.20
C GLU A 687 26.13 -28.30 -1.84
N TYR A 688 25.14 -28.00 -2.69
CA TYR A 688 24.42 -29.03 -3.44
C TYR A 688 25.33 -29.82 -4.39
N ALA A 689 26.19 -29.14 -5.16
CA ALA A 689 27.16 -29.80 -6.05
C ALA A 689 28.10 -30.72 -5.27
N ARG A 690 28.60 -30.27 -4.12
CA ARG A 690 29.44 -31.06 -3.22
C ARG A 690 28.73 -32.30 -2.71
N SER A 691 27.50 -32.13 -2.20
CA SER A 691 26.70 -33.24 -1.67
C SER A 691 26.45 -34.31 -2.74
N LYS A 692 26.04 -33.90 -3.95
CA LYS A 692 25.80 -34.83 -5.06
C LYS A 692 27.08 -35.50 -5.58
N PHE A 693 28.20 -34.79 -5.62
CA PHE A 693 29.49 -35.40 -5.95
C PHE A 693 29.87 -36.50 -4.97
N CYS A 694 29.73 -36.27 -3.67
CA CYS A 694 30.02 -37.28 -2.65
C CYS A 694 29.08 -38.49 -2.74
N GLU A 695 27.79 -38.26 -3.05
CA GLU A 695 26.79 -39.32 -3.23
C GLU A 695 27.10 -40.17 -4.48
N TYR A 696 27.47 -39.53 -5.61
CA TYR A 696 27.64 -40.21 -6.90
C TYR A 696 29.03 -40.81 -7.11
N SER A 697 30.10 -40.20 -6.58
CA SER A 697 31.48 -40.67 -6.77
C SER A 697 31.75 -42.08 -6.21
N SER A 698 30.92 -42.52 -5.26
CA SER A 698 30.96 -43.88 -4.69
C SER A 698 30.06 -44.89 -5.43
N ALA A 699 29.25 -44.43 -6.39
CA ALA A 699 28.31 -45.28 -7.12
C ALA A 699 28.98 -46.04 -8.27
N LYS A 700 28.54 -47.28 -8.51
CA LYS A 700 29.08 -48.18 -9.56
C LYS A 700 29.05 -47.58 -10.97
N MET A 701 28.17 -46.61 -11.22
CA MET A 701 28.00 -45.95 -12.52
C MET A 701 29.09 -44.94 -12.86
N TYR A 702 29.95 -44.59 -11.90
CA TYR A 702 31.12 -43.71 -12.06
C TYR A 702 32.40 -44.54 -11.88
N PRO A 703 32.85 -45.28 -12.92
CA PRO A 703 33.87 -46.32 -12.77
C PRO A 703 35.29 -45.78 -12.54
N PHE A 704 35.51 -44.46 -12.58
CA PHE A 704 36.78 -43.82 -12.28
C PHE A 704 36.61 -42.59 -11.38
N PRO A 705 37.55 -42.34 -10.45
CA PRO A 705 37.37 -41.36 -9.38
C PRO A 705 37.50 -39.90 -9.85
N ALA A 706 38.14 -39.65 -10.99
CA ALA A 706 38.38 -38.30 -11.48
C ALA A 706 37.23 -37.77 -12.36
N GLY A 707 36.55 -36.73 -11.87
CA GLY A 707 35.49 -36.02 -12.60
C GLY A 707 34.88 -34.89 -11.78
N ILE A 708 33.89 -34.21 -12.36
CA ILE A 708 33.16 -33.10 -11.75
C ILE A 708 31.65 -33.23 -11.91
N VAL A 709 30.93 -32.75 -10.90
CA VAL A 709 29.49 -32.47 -10.98
C VAL A 709 29.30 -30.97 -11.18
N VAL A 710 28.64 -30.58 -12.27
CA VAL A 710 28.22 -29.21 -12.58
C VAL A 710 26.75 -29.06 -12.19
N ALA A 711 26.45 -28.23 -11.21
CA ALA A 711 25.08 -28.00 -10.74
C ALA A 711 24.56 -26.63 -11.18
N ILE A 712 23.31 -26.57 -11.65
CA ILE A 712 22.64 -25.34 -12.08
C ILE A 712 21.29 -25.22 -11.39
N ASP A 713 21.07 -24.13 -10.66
CA ASP A 713 19.76 -23.78 -10.12
C ASP A 713 18.97 -22.92 -11.11
N LEU A 714 17.89 -23.48 -11.63
CA LEU A 714 17.00 -22.82 -12.58
C LEU A 714 16.11 -21.74 -11.94
N ALA A 715 15.84 -21.83 -10.63
CA ALA A 715 15.00 -20.86 -9.92
C ALA A 715 15.80 -19.61 -9.52
N TYR A 716 17.08 -19.79 -9.18
CA TYR A 716 17.98 -18.72 -8.74
C TYR A 716 19.00 -18.30 -9.80
N ASN A 717 19.00 -18.94 -10.98
CA ASN A 717 19.92 -18.65 -12.08
C ASN A 717 21.39 -18.65 -11.67
N CYS A 718 21.76 -19.54 -10.75
CA CYS A 718 23.12 -19.70 -10.24
C CYS A 718 23.68 -21.07 -10.64
N HIS A 719 24.99 -21.18 -10.69
CA HIS A 719 25.69 -22.42 -11.02
C HIS A 719 26.93 -22.58 -10.17
N SER A 720 27.34 -23.82 -9.95
CA SER A 720 28.63 -24.17 -9.35
C SER A 720 29.06 -25.54 -9.86
N ALA A 721 30.31 -25.91 -9.64
CA ALA A 721 30.79 -27.25 -9.89
C ALA A 721 31.69 -27.72 -8.75
N PHE A 722 31.71 -29.02 -8.48
CA PHE A 722 32.55 -29.62 -7.46
C PHE A 722 33.11 -30.95 -7.95
N GLY A 723 34.39 -31.19 -7.70
CA GLY A 723 35.05 -32.42 -8.05
C GLY A 723 36.55 -32.24 -8.24
N TYR A 724 37.16 -33.20 -8.92
CA TYR A 724 38.59 -33.21 -9.20
C TYR A 724 38.89 -32.40 -10.46
N TRP A 725 39.94 -31.58 -10.46
CA TRP A 725 40.27 -30.73 -11.62
C TRP A 725 41.52 -31.19 -12.35
N ILE A 726 41.51 -31.03 -13.67
CA ILE A 726 42.66 -31.16 -14.58
C ILE A 726 43.20 -29.74 -14.84
N PRO A 727 44.52 -29.55 -15.08
CA PRO A 727 45.07 -28.25 -15.45
C PRO A 727 44.25 -27.54 -16.53
N SER A 728 44.07 -26.22 -16.39
CA SER A 728 43.32 -25.35 -17.30
C SER A 728 41.80 -25.60 -17.41
N LEU A 729 41.28 -26.75 -16.97
CA LEU A 729 39.84 -27.04 -17.05
C LEU A 729 39.01 -26.14 -16.13
N LYS A 730 39.49 -25.85 -14.92
CA LYS A 730 38.77 -25.03 -13.94
C LYS A 730 38.56 -23.59 -14.43
N SER A 731 39.62 -22.95 -14.92
CA SER A 731 39.55 -21.58 -15.47
C SER A 731 38.70 -21.51 -16.74
N LEU A 732 38.72 -22.57 -17.57
CA LEU A 732 37.83 -22.72 -18.71
C LEU A 732 36.36 -22.81 -18.26
N MET A 733 36.06 -23.67 -17.29
CA MET A 733 34.69 -23.89 -16.81
C MET A 733 34.09 -22.63 -16.18
N VAL A 734 34.86 -21.80 -15.46
CA VAL A 734 34.39 -20.50 -14.96
C VAL A 734 33.90 -19.61 -16.10
N LYS A 735 34.69 -19.46 -17.17
CA LYS A 735 34.33 -18.63 -18.33
C LYS A 735 33.18 -19.25 -19.12
N LEU A 736 33.21 -20.56 -19.32
CA LEU A 736 32.23 -21.32 -20.10
C LEU A 736 30.85 -21.28 -19.45
N MET A 737 30.75 -21.54 -18.15
CA MET A 737 29.46 -21.53 -17.44
C MET A 737 28.85 -20.13 -17.38
N ALA A 738 29.66 -19.09 -17.27
CA ALA A 738 29.20 -17.70 -17.37
C ALA A 738 28.64 -17.37 -18.76
N ALA A 739 29.23 -17.92 -19.83
CA ALA A 739 28.78 -17.75 -21.20
C ALA A 739 27.50 -18.57 -21.49
N ILE A 740 27.46 -19.85 -21.11
CA ILE A 740 26.29 -20.73 -21.26
C ILE A 740 25.10 -20.14 -20.52
N THR A 741 25.30 -19.69 -19.28
CA THR A 741 24.23 -19.07 -18.50
C THR A 741 23.65 -17.87 -19.24
N ARG A 742 24.45 -17.01 -19.89
CA ARG A 742 23.93 -15.83 -20.62
C ARG A 742 23.30 -16.16 -21.97
N HIS A 743 23.92 -17.03 -22.76
CA HIS A 743 23.61 -17.17 -24.18
C HIS A 743 22.83 -18.43 -24.56
N ASN A 744 22.72 -19.42 -23.67
CA ASN A 744 22.03 -20.68 -23.98
C ASN A 744 20.55 -20.46 -24.32
N ILE A 745 20.13 -20.99 -25.46
CA ILE A 745 18.78 -20.79 -26.03
C ILE A 745 17.70 -21.41 -25.14
N ALA A 746 17.95 -22.60 -24.57
CA ALA A 746 16.97 -23.29 -23.74
C ALA A 746 16.77 -22.56 -22.39
N LEU A 747 17.87 -22.09 -21.77
CA LEU A 747 17.80 -21.27 -20.55
C LEU A 747 17.12 -19.92 -20.80
N ASN A 748 17.40 -19.27 -21.93
CA ASN A 748 16.71 -18.04 -22.32
C ASN A 748 15.22 -18.27 -22.60
N THR A 749 14.85 -19.40 -23.21
CA THR A 749 13.45 -19.79 -23.39
C THR A 749 12.74 -19.97 -22.04
N LEU A 750 13.41 -20.59 -21.06
CA LEU A 750 12.90 -20.70 -19.70
C LEU A 750 12.66 -19.33 -19.07
N ARG A 751 13.65 -18.43 -19.12
CA ARG A 751 13.53 -17.06 -18.60
C ARG A 751 12.39 -16.29 -19.25
N GLU A 752 12.26 -16.35 -20.57
CA GLU A 752 11.18 -15.67 -21.29
C GLU A 752 9.80 -16.24 -20.94
N ARG A 753 9.68 -17.55 -20.68
CA ARG A 753 8.45 -18.14 -20.16
C ARG A 753 8.14 -17.66 -18.74
N MET A 754 9.14 -17.60 -17.86
CA MET A 754 8.97 -17.06 -16.51
C MET A 754 8.52 -15.60 -16.54
N LYS A 755 9.21 -14.74 -17.31
CA LYS A 755 8.85 -13.30 -17.47
C LYS A 755 7.43 -13.14 -18.00
N ARG A 756 7.03 -13.95 -18.99
CA ARG A 756 5.67 -13.93 -19.57
C ARG A 756 4.59 -14.33 -18.57
N ASP A 757 4.81 -15.41 -17.82
CA ASP A 757 3.85 -15.90 -16.83
C ASP A 757 3.78 -15.02 -15.58
N LEU A 758 4.91 -14.42 -15.20
CA LEU A 758 4.99 -13.37 -14.18
C LEU A 758 4.49 -12.01 -14.69
N GLN A 759 4.30 -11.86 -16.00
CA GLN A 759 3.94 -10.62 -16.69
C GLN A 759 4.86 -9.44 -16.33
N LEU A 760 6.16 -9.72 -16.26
CA LEU A 760 7.20 -8.74 -16.00
C LEU A 760 7.74 -8.19 -17.31
N PHE A 761 7.98 -6.88 -17.33
CA PHE A 761 8.72 -6.22 -18.40
C PHE A 761 9.71 -5.22 -17.77
N SER A 762 10.77 -4.93 -18.51
CA SER A 762 11.75 -3.92 -18.12
C SER A 762 11.48 -2.66 -18.91
N SER A 763 11.29 -1.53 -18.22
CA SER A 763 11.28 -0.20 -18.84
C SER A 763 12.70 0.26 -19.18
N ALA A 764 13.71 -0.27 -18.48
CA ALA A 764 15.11 -0.14 -18.86
C ALA A 764 15.44 -1.07 -20.05
N PRO A 765 16.14 -0.59 -21.09
CA PRO A 765 16.48 -1.42 -22.24
C PRO A 765 17.40 -2.59 -21.83
N THR A 766 17.04 -3.81 -22.23
CA THR A 766 17.82 -5.05 -21.98
C THR A 766 19.15 -5.12 -22.73
N GLU A 767 19.34 -4.28 -23.74
CA GLU A 767 20.63 -4.02 -24.40
C GLU A 767 21.10 -2.64 -23.93
N ALA A 768 22.39 -2.50 -23.62
CA ALA A 768 22.95 -1.22 -23.20
C ALA A 768 22.58 -0.13 -24.23
N GLY A 769 21.86 0.89 -23.76
CA GLY A 769 21.57 2.06 -24.59
C GLY A 769 22.86 2.78 -24.96
N LEU A 770 22.78 3.65 -25.97
CA LEU A 770 23.87 4.60 -26.21
C LEU A 770 23.96 5.54 -25.00
N SER A 771 25.15 5.66 -24.43
CA SER A 771 25.49 6.37 -23.19
C SER A 771 26.87 7.00 -23.33
N VAL A 772 27.26 7.85 -22.38
CA VAL A 772 28.56 8.54 -22.41
C VAL A 772 29.73 7.56 -22.46
N THR A 773 29.59 6.36 -21.92
CA THR A 773 30.67 5.36 -21.86
C THR A 773 30.87 4.57 -23.15
N ASN A 774 29.83 4.39 -23.98
CA ASN A 774 29.90 3.62 -25.23
C ASN A 774 29.67 4.49 -26.48
N ILE A 775 29.63 5.81 -26.34
CA ILE A 775 29.45 6.74 -27.48
C ILE A 775 30.58 6.64 -28.50
N ALA A 776 31.79 6.29 -28.05
CA ALA A 776 32.94 6.09 -28.91
C ALA A 776 32.74 4.94 -29.92
N GLU A 777 31.90 3.95 -29.60
CA GLU A 777 31.59 2.82 -30.50
C GLU A 777 30.91 3.27 -31.80
N LEU A 778 30.26 4.44 -31.82
CA LEU A 778 29.62 5.00 -33.02
C LEU A 778 30.61 5.26 -34.17
N PHE A 779 31.88 5.44 -33.83
CA PHE A 779 32.96 5.78 -34.74
C PHE A 779 33.96 4.64 -34.94
N SER A 780 33.62 3.43 -34.48
CA SER A 780 34.49 2.26 -34.63
C SER A 780 34.67 1.86 -36.11
N GLU A 781 35.92 1.64 -36.51
CA GLU A 781 36.25 1.20 -37.87
C GLU A 781 35.68 -0.20 -38.14
N GLY A 782 34.92 -0.33 -39.23
CA GLY A 782 34.33 -1.60 -39.68
C GLY A 782 32.84 -1.80 -39.43
N MET A 783 32.17 -0.95 -38.63
CA MET A 783 30.73 -1.10 -38.32
C MET A 783 29.92 0.17 -38.63
N ARG A 784 29.23 0.18 -39.79
CA ARG A 784 28.34 1.29 -40.16
C ARG A 784 27.12 1.35 -39.22
N THR A 785 26.91 2.49 -38.58
CA THR A 785 25.78 2.71 -37.67
C THR A 785 24.85 3.78 -38.23
N TRP A 786 23.52 3.57 -38.16
CA TRP A 786 22.54 4.62 -38.44
C TRP A 786 21.77 5.01 -37.18
N ILE A 787 21.57 6.31 -37.01
CA ILE A 787 20.68 6.89 -35.99
C ILE A 787 19.38 7.27 -36.69
N VAL A 788 18.27 6.78 -36.15
CA VAL A 788 16.94 6.93 -36.75
C VAL A 788 16.02 7.69 -35.80
N ASP A 789 15.37 8.73 -36.30
CA ASP A 789 14.39 9.52 -35.56
C ASP A 789 13.04 9.61 -36.28
N ASP A 790 11.98 9.18 -35.58
CA ASP A 790 10.58 9.21 -36.03
C ASP A 790 9.76 10.33 -35.35
N SER A 791 10.40 11.20 -34.56
CA SER A 791 9.73 12.24 -33.77
C SER A 791 8.89 13.19 -34.64
N ALA A 792 9.42 13.56 -35.80
CA ALA A 792 8.81 14.49 -36.74
C ALA A 792 7.94 13.82 -37.80
N THR A 793 7.67 12.51 -37.72
CA THR A 793 6.89 11.82 -38.77
C THR A 793 5.42 12.24 -38.78
N TYR A 794 4.86 12.64 -37.63
CA TYR A 794 3.51 13.18 -37.53
C TYR A 794 3.48 14.46 -36.69
N VAL A 795 3.36 15.60 -37.37
CA VAL A 795 3.34 16.93 -36.77
C VAL A 795 1.93 17.53 -36.86
N THR A 796 1.50 18.21 -35.80
CA THR A 796 0.20 18.87 -35.76
C THR A 796 0.30 20.32 -35.28
N SER A 797 -0.50 21.19 -35.87
CA SER A 797 -0.72 22.57 -35.42
C SER A 797 -2.01 22.68 -34.59
N GLU A 798 -1.95 23.35 -33.44
CA GLU A 798 -3.11 23.59 -32.56
C GLU A 798 -3.84 24.86 -32.99
N GLN A 799 -5.16 24.77 -33.14
CA GLN A 799 -6.04 25.90 -33.43
C GLN A 799 -7.12 26.01 -32.35
N PRO A 800 -7.25 27.15 -31.65
CA PRO A 800 -8.32 27.37 -30.69
C PRO A 800 -9.66 27.41 -31.41
N THR A 801 -10.69 26.85 -30.78
CA THR A 801 -12.08 26.91 -31.27
C THR A 801 -12.87 27.95 -30.47
N ALA A 802 -13.93 28.51 -31.07
CA ALA A 802 -14.76 29.53 -30.43
C ALA A 802 -15.44 29.05 -29.13
N GLU A 803 -15.66 27.74 -28.97
CA GLU A 803 -16.26 27.12 -27.78
C GLU A 803 -15.24 26.83 -26.66
N GLY A 804 -13.97 27.23 -26.84
CA GLY A 804 -12.88 26.96 -25.89
C GLY A 804 -12.26 25.57 -26.01
N GLY A 805 -12.67 24.77 -26.99
CA GLY A 805 -12.01 23.52 -27.37
C GLY A 805 -10.74 23.74 -28.21
N ARG A 806 -9.99 22.66 -28.46
CA ARG A 806 -8.75 22.66 -29.26
C ARG A 806 -8.92 21.77 -30.47
N LYS A 807 -8.62 22.27 -31.66
CA LYS A 807 -8.62 21.51 -32.92
C LYS A 807 -7.18 21.34 -33.41
N PHE A 808 -6.82 20.13 -33.84
CA PHE A 808 -5.48 19.82 -34.35
C PHE A 808 -5.51 19.58 -35.85
N ARG A 809 -4.69 20.31 -36.61
CA ARG A 809 -4.49 20.12 -38.05
C ARG A 809 -3.16 19.39 -38.28
N SER A 810 -3.13 18.46 -39.24
CA SER A 810 -1.88 17.72 -39.56
C SER A 810 -1.04 18.52 -40.56
N GLU A 811 0.25 18.63 -40.29
CA GLU A 811 1.25 19.27 -41.16
C GLU A 811 2.13 18.21 -41.83
N ASN A 812 3.04 18.66 -42.70
CA ASN A 812 4.05 17.76 -43.28
C ASN A 812 5.05 17.33 -42.20
N GLY A 813 5.39 16.05 -42.19
CA GLY A 813 6.39 15.47 -41.31
C GLY A 813 7.60 14.96 -42.07
N ALA A 814 8.54 14.37 -41.36
CA ALA A 814 9.69 13.68 -41.96
C ALA A 814 10.19 12.50 -41.11
N VAL A 815 10.91 11.59 -41.76
CA VAL A 815 11.69 10.51 -41.14
C VAL A 815 13.16 10.84 -41.36
N LEU A 816 13.92 10.82 -40.27
CA LEU A 816 15.33 11.22 -40.26
C LEU A 816 16.22 9.99 -40.05
N ILE A 817 17.22 9.82 -40.91
CA ILE A 817 18.28 8.83 -40.75
C ILE A 817 19.62 9.55 -40.86
N PHE A 818 20.44 9.46 -39.82
CA PHE A 818 21.74 10.10 -39.73
C PHE A 818 22.85 9.06 -39.56
N GLU A 819 23.91 9.16 -40.36
CA GLU A 819 25.09 8.31 -40.27
C GLU A 819 26.22 9.12 -39.59
N PRO A 820 26.54 8.86 -38.30
CA PRO A 820 27.44 9.71 -37.52
C PRO A 820 28.89 9.69 -38.01
N ALA A 821 29.36 8.57 -38.56
CA ALA A 821 30.74 8.44 -39.06
C ALA A 821 31.01 9.25 -40.34
N THR A 822 29.98 9.44 -41.19
CA THR A 822 30.10 10.15 -42.47
C THR A 822 29.45 11.53 -42.45
N GLY A 823 28.58 11.79 -41.48
CA GLY A 823 27.74 13.00 -41.43
C GLY A 823 26.55 12.98 -42.40
N ASN A 824 26.30 11.87 -43.10
CA ASN A 824 25.22 11.80 -44.08
C ASN A 824 23.84 11.83 -43.40
N LEU A 825 23.01 12.79 -43.80
CA LEU A 825 21.61 12.88 -43.40
C LEU A 825 20.71 12.46 -44.56
N LYS A 826 19.81 11.51 -44.30
CA LYS A 826 18.72 11.14 -45.20
C LYS A 826 17.40 11.57 -44.57
N LEU A 827 16.60 12.30 -45.35
CA LEU A 827 15.33 12.88 -44.94
C LEU A 827 14.23 12.41 -45.89
N SER A 828 13.31 11.56 -45.42
CA SER A 828 12.08 11.22 -46.15
C SER A 828 10.96 12.14 -45.70
N ILE A 829 10.44 12.99 -46.59
CA ILE A 829 9.30 13.87 -46.28
C ILE A 829 8.00 13.08 -46.34
N VAL A 830 7.25 13.08 -45.24
CA VAL A 830 5.92 12.47 -45.14
C VAL A 830 4.86 13.56 -45.30
N HIS A 831 4.23 13.62 -46.47
CA HIS A 831 3.23 14.64 -46.77
C HIS A 831 1.94 14.45 -45.94
N LYS A 832 1.30 15.55 -45.54
CA LYS A 832 0.07 15.55 -44.72
C LYS A 832 -1.10 14.73 -45.29
N SER A 833 -1.12 14.49 -46.61
CA SER A 833 -2.14 13.66 -47.27
C SER A 833 -2.14 12.20 -46.78
N VAL A 834 -0.99 11.68 -46.34
CA VAL A 834 -0.87 10.32 -45.79
C VAL A 834 -1.78 10.11 -44.57
N PHE A 835 -2.05 11.19 -43.83
CA PHE A 835 -2.86 11.16 -42.61
C PHE A 835 -4.33 11.57 -42.83
N ALA A 836 -4.69 11.99 -44.05
CA ALA A 836 -6.06 12.39 -44.39
C ALA A 836 -7.00 11.18 -44.34
N GLY A 837 -8.18 11.33 -43.71
CA GLY A 837 -9.16 10.26 -43.57
C GLY A 837 -8.78 9.12 -42.59
N GLN A 838 -7.54 9.07 -42.12
CA GLN A 838 -7.05 7.99 -41.26
C GLN A 838 -7.33 8.23 -39.76
N LYS A 839 -7.66 7.15 -39.05
CA LYS A 839 -7.78 7.11 -37.58
C LYS A 839 -6.48 6.56 -36.97
N ARG A 840 -6.19 6.89 -35.70
CA ARG A 840 -4.96 6.46 -34.99
C ARG A 840 -3.65 6.83 -35.70
N ARG A 841 -3.57 8.08 -36.16
CA ARG A 841 -2.48 8.63 -36.97
C ARG A 841 -1.08 8.46 -36.37
N THR A 842 -0.94 8.49 -35.04
CA THR A 842 0.34 8.25 -34.34
C THR A 842 0.85 6.80 -34.49
N LYS A 843 -0.04 5.81 -34.64
CA LYS A 843 0.38 4.42 -34.94
C LYS A 843 0.80 4.32 -36.40
N LEU A 844 -0.01 4.86 -37.30
CA LEU A 844 0.26 4.91 -38.73
C LEU A 844 1.59 5.62 -39.04
N ALA A 845 1.90 6.70 -38.33
CA ALA A 845 3.17 7.42 -38.47
C ALA A 845 4.38 6.52 -38.19
N ARG A 846 4.31 5.70 -37.14
CA ARG A 846 5.38 4.73 -36.82
C ARG A 846 5.49 3.63 -37.88
N GLU A 847 4.36 3.12 -38.35
CA GLU A 847 4.37 2.10 -39.42
C GLU A 847 4.97 2.68 -40.71
N LYS A 848 4.59 3.91 -41.07
CA LYS A 848 5.14 4.63 -42.22
C LYS A 848 6.63 4.95 -42.05
N ALA A 849 7.07 5.37 -40.88
CA ALA A 849 8.50 5.56 -40.60
C ALA A 849 9.28 4.25 -40.80
N ALA A 850 8.80 3.14 -40.25
CA ALA A 850 9.44 1.83 -40.39
C ALA A 850 9.45 1.36 -41.85
N GLU A 851 8.37 1.54 -42.60
CA GLU A 851 8.29 1.23 -44.04
C GLU A 851 9.33 2.04 -44.84
N GLU A 852 9.46 3.33 -44.59
CA GLU A 852 10.46 4.19 -45.23
C GLU A 852 11.88 3.69 -44.94
N ILE A 853 12.21 3.43 -43.67
CA ILE A 853 13.54 2.91 -43.29
C ILE A 853 13.82 1.54 -43.90
N ALA A 854 12.83 0.64 -43.92
CA ALA A 854 12.95 -0.67 -44.56
C ALA A 854 13.17 -0.54 -46.07
N SER A 855 12.49 0.40 -46.73
CA SER A 855 12.70 0.74 -48.14
C SER A 855 14.15 1.19 -48.40
N TRP A 856 14.67 2.07 -47.54
CA TRP A 856 16.08 2.52 -47.58
C TRP A 856 17.11 1.40 -47.35
N LEU A 857 16.81 0.44 -46.47
CA LEU A 857 17.68 -0.73 -46.25
C LEU A 857 17.69 -1.66 -47.46
N ARG A 858 16.54 -1.84 -48.12
CA ARG A 858 16.39 -2.66 -49.32
C ARG A 858 17.05 -2.04 -50.54
N SER A 859 17.09 -0.71 -50.63
CA SER A 859 17.71 0.00 -51.76
C SER A 859 19.24 0.03 -51.72
N LEU A 860 19.86 -0.41 -50.62
CA LEU A 860 21.32 -0.47 -50.48
C LEU A 860 21.90 -1.85 -50.78
N PRO A 861 23.07 -1.92 -51.44
CA PRO A 861 23.82 -3.16 -51.60
C PRO A 861 24.33 -3.65 -50.23
N GLU A 862 24.54 -4.97 -50.10
CA GLU A 862 24.78 -5.63 -48.80
C GLU A 862 26.01 -5.09 -48.06
N ASN A 863 27.05 -4.69 -48.79
CA ASN A 863 28.27 -4.08 -48.27
C ASN A 863 28.09 -2.65 -47.72
N LYS A 864 26.97 -1.99 -48.00
CA LYS A 864 26.64 -0.64 -47.51
C LYS A 864 25.52 -0.63 -46.47
N ARG A 865 25.00 -1.79 -46.08
CA ARG A 865 23.99 -1.90 -45.02
C ARG A 865 24.61 -1.60 -43.65
N PRO A 866 23.86 -0.94 -42.74
CA PRO A 866 24.35 -0.68 -41.39
C PRO A 866 24.42 -1.99 -40.59
N GLY A 867 25.51 -2.18 -39.84
CA GLY A 867 25.63 -3.26 -38.86
C GLY A 867 24.83 -3.00 -37.58
N LYS A 868 24.47 -1.74 -37.29
CA LYS A 868 23.66 -1.34 -36.12
C LYS A 868 22.68 -0.22 -36.48
N LEU A 869 21.45 -0.36 -36.02
CA LEU A 869 20.42 0.68 -36.05
C LEU A 869 20.16 1.17 -34.63
N ILE A 870 20.37 2.45 -34.40
CA ILE A 870 20.08 3.12 -33.14
C ILE A 870 18.83 3.96 -33.32
N VAL A 871 17.86 3.74 -32.44
CA VAL A 871 16.56 4.43 -32.51
C VAL A 871 16.46 5.42 -31.35
N THR A 872 16.07 6.67 -31.63
CA THR A 872 15.92 7.73 -30.61
C THR A 872 14.77 7.46 -29.64
N ARG A 873 13.71 6.78 -30.09
CA ARG A 873 12.46 6.55 -29.33
C ARG A 873 12.19 5.07 -29.11
N SER A 874 12.14 4.66 -27.83
CA SER A 874 11.95 3.25 -27.41
C SER A 874 10.70 2.58 -27.99
N HIS A 875 9.58 3.31 -28.11
CA HIS A 875 8.32 2.79 -28.66
C HIS A 875 8.33 2.56 -30.17
N PHE A 876 9.31 3.11 -30.90
CA PHE A 876 9.49 2.89 -32.33
C PHE A 876 10.31 1.62 -32.60
N ARG A 877 11.23 1.26 -31.69
CA ARG A 877 12.07 0.05 -31.77
C ARG A 877 11.29 -1.22 -32.07
N GLN A 878 10.15 -1.43 -31.40
CA GLN A 878 9.34 -2.64 -31.61
C GLN A 878 8.69 -2.66 -33.00
N THR A 879 8.20 -1.51 -33.49
CA THR A 879 7.61 -1.41 -34.82
C THR A 879 8.65 -1.67 -35.90
N LEU A 880 9.86 -1.13 -35.72
CA LEU A 880 10.98 -1.35 -36.65
C LEU A 880 11.49 -2.80 -36.62
N ARG A 881 11.52 -3.47 -35.46
CA ARG A 881 11.89 -4.89 -35.35
C ARG A 881 10.91 -5.85 -36.02
N ASN A 882 9.63 -5.46 -36.13
CA ASN A 882 8.58 -6.30 -36.71
C ASN A 882 8.54 -6.22 -38.25
N MET A 883 9.13 -5.18 -38.84
CA MET A 883 9.26 -4.95 -40.28
C MET A 883 10.59 -5.49 -40.79
#